data_AF-A0A0L1I6Q0-F1
#
_entry.id   AF-A0A0L1I6Q0-F1
#
_cell.length_a   1.000
_cell.length_b   1.000
_cell.length_c   1.000
_cell.angle_alpha   90.00
_cell.angle_beta   90.00
_cell.angle_gamma   90.00
#
_symmetry.space_group_name_H-M   'P 1'
#
loop_
_entity.id
_entity.type
_entity.pdbx_description
1 polymer ?
#
loop_
_entity_poly.entity_id
_entity_poly.type
_entity_poly.pdbx_seq_one_letter_code
_entity_poly.pdbx_strand_id
1 'polypeptide(L)'
;MMIFSNYLFNILIVCYLFIYIGSFSICHDIKTDEKTNEIFSKYLGKGYDILFGYPLPNNELIDDPGFKEVIIDTQLSIDNISNYICKKEEYVDVIEDINDIGYLGMQKINIDDLDNRIKPFSASMPYKSYFADLEIKKKKYALAQNMCVLNYATYDLKESGNNINKDFVLDIEKLPILTKNQMKLCTKVLYMNNNLHCSEGIKSWMKFFEKYGTHVVLSAHFGGMSFNTMEITKRKIEEIKIYKYKYSLWNNPYLNIFKSGSLFQDLSINVDGHKENKKNNSNNNINIDEKKKNDAYIKNDVLIEQYRDNINLEIRGGNNFDEKWRNLTYLVWKNSIYSNIVPIHLDLYSLNTFMPIEKKESYDMALLFYNNLYGIDNENFYLSQDITDVLSEGKQITGSNKGSLILSCPVGYIKSTGLIFVYDSSEKLKTNKSKDPKIKIYPCTNKGQYDIACSYITKKKNIITFGWIYCVKHNFIKFETLYQNNDNIISKDGKTFMSLTCTEGNTIAFGFKMKLKKLEKLEKLKIKPCTIGDDQCTINNIKRNSDYLLWGFCVPSSFRSLSSLQLTYIHDDTIQNDIRGACSDIYINKYDNIFLGFTFSFDNKFEQVKTEPCESQSKYCFHIIPKKKKKMYYVGMFLLCRFDGNTNRKFTYK
;
A
#
# COMPACT_ATOMS: atom_id res chain seq x y z
N MET A 1 -91.29 -15.68 -35.10
CA MET A 1 -90.15 -16.54 -34.72
C MET A 1 -89.58 -15.97 -33.42
N MET A 2 -90.14 -16.26 -32.24
CA MET A 2 -89.89 -17.45 -31.39
C MET A 2 -88.37 -17.68 -31.22
N ILE A 3 -87.71 -17.60 -30.05
CA ILE A 3 -88.02 -17.60 -28.60
C ILE A 3 -86.78 -16.93 -27.91
N PHE A 4 -86.89 -15.82 -27.17
CA PHE A 4 -87.03 -15.63 -25.71
C PHE A 4 -86.05 -16.35 -24.73
N SER A 5 -85.33 -15.51 -23.94
CA SER A 5 -85.11 -15.59 -22.46
C SER A 5 -84.06 -16.58 -21.91
N ASN A 6 -83.01 -16.17 -21.17
CA ASN A 6 -82.87 -15.54 -19.83
C ASN A 6 -82.36 -16.54 -18.76
N TYR A 7 -81.69 -15.98 -17.75
CA TYR A 7 -81.26 -16.53 -16.43
C TYR A 7 -79.96 -17.34 -16.42
N LEU A 8 -78.88 -16.98 -15.71
CA LEU A 8 -78.69 -16.27 -14.43
C LEU A 8 -79.35 -17.02 -13.25
N PHE A 9 -78.81 -18.18 -12.85
CA PHE A 9 -78.76 -18.67 -11.47
C PHE A 9 -78.02 -20.02 -11.37
N ASN A 10 -77.42 -20.28 -10.20
CA ASN A 10 -76.67 -21.47 -9.72
C ASN A 10 -75.16 -21.44 -10.05
N ILE A 11 -74.17 -21.16 -9.19
CA ILE A 11 -74.02 -21.28 -7.71
C ILE A 11 -74.74 -22.50 -7.15
N LEU A 12 -74.08 -23.67 -7.15
CA LEU A 12 -74.06 -24.67 -6.07
C LEU A 12 -73.55 -26.02 -6.62
N ILE A 13 -72.48 -26.50 -5.99
CA ILE A 13 -72.19 -27.92 -5.74
C ILE A 13 -71.80 -28.77 -6.97
N VAL A 14 -70.49 -28.83 -7.23
CA VAL A 14 -69.82 -30.11 -7.54
C VAL A 14 -68.50 -30.15 -6.76
N CYS A 15 -68.63 -30.33 -5.46
CA CYS A 15 -67.56 -30.73 -4.56
C CYS A 15 -68.14 -31.82 -3.66
N TYR A 16 -68.34 -33.02 -4.18
CA TYR A 16 -68.37 -34.26 -3.40
C TYR A 16 -68.25 -35.44 -4.35
N LEU A 17 -67.43 -36.43 -3.96
CA LEU A 17 -67.11 -37.70 -4.62
C LEU A 17 -65.99 -37.66 -5.66
N PHE A 18 -64.76 -37.45 -5.19
CA PHE A 18 -63.66 -38.39 -5.43
C PHE A 18 -62.64 -38.26 -4.29
N ILE A 19 -62.92 -38.96 -3.19
CA ILE A 19 -61.89 -39.37 -2.24
C ILE A 19 -61.25 -40.60 -2.88
N TYR A 20 -60.01 -40.46 -3.36
CA TYR A 20 -58.87 -41.36 -3.10
C TYR A 20 -57.70 -40.95 -4.01
N ILE A 21 -56.53 -40.76 -3.37
CA ILE A 21 -55.18 -40.63 -3.94
C ILE A 21 -54.75 -39.22 -4.37
N GLY A 22 -53.98 -38.58 -3.49
CA GLY A 22 -52.72 -37.89 -3.85
C GLY A 22 -52.79 -36.44 -4.33
N SER A 23 -52.05 -35.58 -3.61
CA SER A 23 -51.60 -34.22 -3.98
C SER A 23 -52.56 -33.07 -3.60
N PHE A 24 -52.39 -32.57 -2.38
CA PHE A 24 -52.73 -31.18 -2.04
C PHE A 24 -51.79 -30.25 -2.83
N SER A 25 -52.26 -29.70 -3.94
CA SER A 25 -51.71 -28.45 -4.48
C SER A 25 -52.44 -27.30 -3.81
N ILE A 26 -51.92 -26.87 -2.66
CA ILE A 26 -52.29 -25.60 -2.06
C ILE A 26 -51.57 -24.53 -2.89
N CYS A 27 -52.30 -23.83 -3.76
CA CYS A 27 -51.87 -22.51 -4.21
C CYS A 27 -51.86 -21.61 -2.98
N HIS A 28 -50.68 -21.44 -2.40
CA HIS A 28 -50.43 -20.43 -1.38
C HIS A 28 -50.12 -19.13 -2.09
N ASP A 29 -51.12 -18.25 -2.15
CA ASP A 29 -50.93 -16.85 -2.55
C ASP A 29 -50.95 -15.96 -1.30
N ILE A 30 -50.01 -15.00 -1.28
CA ILE A 30 -50.04 -13.74 -0.53
C ILE A 30 -49.82 -13.85 1.00
N LYS A 31 -48.54 -13.96 1.38
CA LYS A 31 -47.94 -13.36 2.61
C LYS A 31 -46.40 -13.45 2.70
N THR A 32 -45.73 -13.92 1.65
CA THR A 32 -44.27 -14.10 1.59
C THR A 32 -43.50 -12.92 0.96
N ASP A 33 -44.16 -11.93 0.36
CA ASP A 33 -43.45 -10.88 -0.40
C ASP A 33 -42.73 -9.83 0.46
N GLU A 34 -43.34 -9.29 1.52
CA GLU A 34 -42.73 -8.18 2.28
C GLU A 34 -41.37 -8.52 2.89
N LYS A 35 -41.23 -9.72 3.48
CA LYS A 35 -39.98 -10.15 4.12
C LYS A 35 -38.87 -10.48 3.11
N THR A 36 -39.25 -10.85 1.89
CA THR A 36 -38.30 -11.18 0.82
C THR A 36 -37.79 -9.91 0.14
N ASN A 37 -38.66 -8.91 -0.02
CA ASN A 37 -38.28 -7.58 -0.52
C ASN A 37 -37.35 -6.85 0.44
N GLU A 38 -37.56 -6.97 1.75
CA GLU A 38 -36.67 -6.37 2.77
C GLU A 38 -35.19 -6.78 2.59
N ILE A 39 -34.94 -8.05 2.26
CA ILE A 39 -33.58 -8.58 2.02
C ILE A 39 -32.93 -7.92 0.80
N PHE A 40 -33.67 -7.79 -0.29
CA PHE A 40 -33.14 -7.22 -1.54
C PHE A 40 -33.02 -5.70 -1.46
N SER A 41 -33.99 -5.01 -0.86
CA SER A 41 -33.97 -3.56 -0.63
C SER A 41 -32.85 -3.12 0.30
N LYS A 42 -32.25 -4.02 1.08
CA LYS A 42 -30.99 -3.74 1.81
C LYS A 42 -29.87 -3.31 0.85
N TYR A 43 -29.90 -3.75 -0.41
CA TYR A 43 -28.82 -3.55 -1.38
C TYR A 43 -29.26 -2.79 -2.64
N LEU A 44 -30.45 -3.07 -3.18
CA LEU A 44 -30.97 -2.41 -4.37
C LEU A 44 -31.37 -0.96 -4.08
N GLY A 45 -31.07 -0.06 -5.01
CA GLY A 45 -31.28 1.38 -4.90
C GLY A 45 -30.23 2.13 -4.07
N LYS A 46 -29.25 1.42 -3.51
CA LYS A 46 -28.09 2.04 -2.85
C LYS A 46 -27.06 2.51 -3.86
N GLY A 47 -26.38 3.58 -3.49
CA GLY A 47 -25.13 3.97 -4.11
C GLY A 47 -24.07 2.89 -3.99
N TYR A 48 -23.16 2.82 -4.97
CA TYR A 48 -22.01 1.93 -4.99
C TYR A 48 -20.76 2.69 -5.38
N ASP A 49 -19.74 2.66 -4.54
CA ASP A 49 -18.44 3.24 -4.81
C ASP A 49 -17.55 2.21 -5.52
N ILE A 50 -17.37 2.41 -6.83
CA ILE A 50 -16.59 1.49 -7.67
C ILE A 50 -15.13 1.33 -7.23
N LEU A 51 -14.54 2.30 -6.53
CA LEU A 51 -13.14 2.22 -6.10
C LEU A 51 -12.98 1.50 -4.78
N PHE A 52 -13.87 1.79 -3.83
CA PHE A 52 -13.81 1.21 -2.49
C PHE A 52 -14.52 -0.12 -2.39
N GLY A 53 -15.43 -0.42 -3.32
CA GLY A 53 -16.10 -1.70 -3.42
C GLY A 53 -15.16 -2.89 -3.51
N TYR A 54 -15.64 -4.04 -3.06
CA TYR A 54 -14.95 -5.31 -3.17
C TYR A 54 -15.98 -6.43 -3.31
N PRO A 55 -16.40 -6.79 -4.54
CA PRO A 55 -17.46 -7.78 -4.77
C PRO A 55 -16.99 -9.23 -4.57
N LEU A 56 -15.70 -9.44 -4.28
CA LEU A 56 -15.10 -10.75 -4.05
C LEU A 56 -15.28 -11.20 -2.58
N PRO A 57 -15.18 -12.51 -2.30
CA PRO A 57 -15.16 -13.02 -0.93
C PRO A 57 -14.00 -12.47 -0.09
N ASN A 58 -14.28 -12.08 1.15
CA ASN A 58 -13.27 -11.70 2.14
C ASN A 58 -13.87 -11.77 3.55
N ASN A 59 -13.23 -12.49 4.47
CA ASN A 59 -13.78 -12.71 5.81
C ASN A 59 -13.63 -11.52 6.77
N GLU A 60 -12.80 -10.54 6.43
CA GLU A 60 -12.59 -9.34 7.25
C GLU A 60 -13.66 -8.27 6.97
N LEU A 61 -14.43 -8.42 5.88
CA LEU A 61 -15.52 -7.53 5.51
C LEU A 61 -16.87 -8.10 5.95
N ILE A 62 -17.64 -7.30 6.68
CA ILE A 62 -19.02 -7.66 7.10
C ILE A 62 -19.99 -7.56 5.92
N ASP A 63 -19.88 -6.48 5.15
CA ASP A 63 -20.60 -6.22 3.90
C ASP A 63 -19.59 -5.57 2.93
N ASP A 64 -19.93 -5.52 1.64
CA ASP A 64 -19.09 -4.84 0.65
C ASP A 64 -19.00 -3.33 0.96
N PRO A 65 -17.80 -2.78 1.21
CA PRO A 65 -17.60 -1.38 1.57
C PRO A 65 -17.96 -0.40 0.44
N GLY A 66 -18.23 -0.92 -0.76
CA GLY A 66 -18.75 -0.16 -1.88
C GLY A 66 -20.16 0.33 -1.66
N PHE A 67 -21.01 -0.37 -0.90
CA PHE A 67 -22.39 0.09 -0.67
C PHE A 67 -22.43 1.40 0.13
N LYS A 68 -23.22 2.36 -0.36
CA LYS A 68 -23.38 3.71 0.18
C LYS A 68 -24.83 4.02 0.52
N GLU A 69 -25.13 5.30 0.70
CA GLU A 69 -26.47 5.80 1.01
C GLU A 69 -27.52 5.37 -0.03
N VAL A 70 -28.77 5.31 0.43
CA VAL A 70 -29.93 4.98 -0.42
C VAL A 70 -30.21 6.15 -1.36
N ILE A 71 -30.19 5.86 -2.66
CA ILE A 71 -30.48 6.81 -3.74
C ILE A 71 -31.92 6.63 -4.22
N ILE A 72 -32.37 5.38 -4.32
CA ILE A 72 -33.73 5.00 -4.75
C ILE A 72 -34.31 4.11 -3.65
N ASP A 73 -35.49 4.45 -3.15
CA ASP A 73 -36.24 3.55 -2.27
C ASP A 73 -36.88 2.43 -3.10
N THR A 74 -36.59 1.19 -2.74
CA THR A 74 -36.97 0.00 -3.50
C THR A 74 -37.91 -0.93 -2.73
N GLN A 75 -38.35 -0.57 -1.52
CA GLN A 75 -39.08 -1.49 -0.63
C GLN A 75 -40.37 -2.08 -1.24
N LEU A 76 -41.02 -1.33 -2.13
CA LEU A 76 -42.32 -1.69 -2.70
C LEU A 76 -42.26 -2.10 -4.18
N SER A 77 -41.07 -2.05 -4.81
CA SER A 77 -40.94 -2.07 -6.28
C SER A 77 -39.75 -2.94 -6.73
N ILE A 78 -39.72 -4.19 -6.25
CA ILE A 78 -38.71 -5.19 -6.62
C ILE A 78 -39.38 -6.36 -7.31
N ASP A 79 -38.90 -6.67 -8.51
CA ASP A 79 -39.17 -7.92 -9.20
C ASP A 79 -38.07 -8.93 -8.85
N ASN A 80 -38.46 -10.11 -8.37
CA ASN A 80 -37.54 -11.20 -8.05
C ASN A 80 -37.85 -12.44 -8.88
N ILE A 81 -36.82 -12.96 -9.53
CA ILE A 81 -36.84 -14.23 -10.25
C ILE A 81 -35.99 -15.23 -9.46
N SER A 82 -36.62 -16.30 -8.98
CA SER A 82 -35.91 -17.41 -8.37
C SER A 82 -35.11 -18.15 -9.44
N ASN A 83 -33.79 -18.21 -9.28
CA ASN A 83 -32.86 -18.80 -10.22
C ASN A 83 -31.83 -19.67 -9.47
N TYR A 84 -32.18 -20.95 -9.28
CA TYR A 84 -31.37 -21.91 -8.51
C TYR A 84 -30.23 -22.50 -9.34
N ILE A 85 -29.13 -21.75 -9.46
CA ILE A 85 -27.92 -22.17 -10.16
C ILE A 85 -26.76 -22.24 -9.16
N CYS A 86 -26.54 -23.43 -8.61
CA CYS A 86 -25.40 -23.69 -7.73
C CYS A 86 -24.35 -24.51 -8.44
N LYS A 87 -23.34 -23.83 -8.94
CA LYS A 87 -22.25 -24.45 -9.67
C LYS A 87 -21.06 -24.65 -8.73
N LYS A 88 -20.72 -25.92 -8.48
CA LYS A 88 -19.41 -26.27 -7.91
C LYS A 88 -18.38 -26.23 -9.05
N GLU A 89 -18.07 -25.01 -9.49
CA GLU A 89 -17.07 -24.72 -10.49
C GLU A 89 -15.72 -24.53 -9.77
N GLU A 90 -15.03 -25.61 -9.39
CA GLU A 90 -13.65 -25.53 -8.91
C GLU A 90 -12.71 -25.17 -10.08
N TYR A 91 -12.89 -23.98 -10.67
CA TYR A 91 -11.95 -23.38 -11.60
C TYR A 91 -10.71 -23.03 -10.81
N VAL A 92 -9.62 -23.77 -11.06
CA VAL A 92 -8.29 -23.34 -10.62
C VAL A 92 -7.83 -22.24 -11.54
N ASP A 93 -7.72 -21.04 -10.97
CA ASP A 93 -7.02 -19.93 -11.59
C ASP A 93 -5.72 -19.66 -10.86
N VAL A 94 -4.85 -18.90 -11.52
CA VAL A 94 -3.61 -18.41 -10.92
C VAL A 94 -3.72 -16.90 -10.87
N ILE A 95 -3.41 -16.34 -9.70
CA ILE A 95 -3.27 -14.91 -9.49
C ILE A 95 -1.77 -14.61 -9.56
N GLU A 96 -1.37 -14.03 -10.69
CA GLU A 96 0.01 -13.65 -10.98
C GLU A 96 0.27 -12.20 -10.65
N ASP A 97 -0.66 -11.31 -10.97
CA ASP A 97 -0.50 -9.89 -10.71
C ASP A 97 -1.81 -9.25 -10.26
N ILE A 98 -1.74 -7.96 -9.90
CA ILE A 98 -2.90 -7.28 -9.33
C ILE A 98 -4.04 -7.10 -10.36
N ASN A 99 -3.75 -7.16 -11.67
CA ASN A 99 -4.80 -7.08 -12.69
C ASN A 99 -5.69 -8.32 -12.66
N ASP A 100 -5.17 -9.48 -12.29
CA ASP A 100 -5.97 -10.71 -12.13
C ASP A 100 -7.06 -10.52 -11.05
N ILE A 101 -6.70 -9.89 -9.92
CA ILE A 101 -7.67 -9.54 -8.87
C ILE A 101 -8.71 -8.55 -9.38
N GLY A 102 -8.27 -7.53 -10.13
CA GLY A 102 -9.17 -6.57 -10.77
C GLY A 102 -10.14 -7.25 -11.73
N TYR A 103 -9.65 -8.16 -12.57
CA TYR A 103 -10.46 -8.92 -13.52
C TYR A 103 -11.46 -9.84 -12.82
N LEU A 104 -11.05 -10.56 -11.78
CA LEU A 104 -11.94 -11.37 -10.96
C LEU A 104 -13.08 -10.54 -10.36
N GLY A 105 -12.77 -9.34 -9.85
CA GLY A 105 -13.78 -8.42 -9.33
C GLY A 105 -14.71 -7.91 -10.43
N MET A 106 -14.17 -7.55 -11.60
CA MET A 106 -14.94 -7.08 -12.75
C MET A 106 -15.91 -8.14 -13.27
N GLN A 107 -15.58 -9.43 -13.19
CA GLN A 107 -16.50 -10.51 -13.54
C GLN A 107 -17.71 -10.62 -12.59
N LYS A 108 -17.71 -9.93 -11.45
CA LYS A 108 -18.82 -9.90 -10.48
C LYS A 108 -19.67 -8.66 -10.60
N ILE A 109 -19.40 -7.81 -11.59
CA ILE A 109 -20.23 -6.65 -11.86
C ILE A 109 -20.56 -6.59 -13.35
N ASN A 110 -21.76 -6.11 -13.66
CA ASN A 110 -22.07 -5.54 -14.95
C ASN A 110 -22.04 -4.02 -14.79
N ILE A 111 -21.36 -3.32 -15.68
CA ILE A 111 -21.18 -1.88 -15.61
C ILE A 111 -21.09 -1.31 -17.01
N ASP A 112 -21.95 -0.34 -17.31
CA ASP A 112 -21.96 0.35 -18.60
C ASP A 112 -20.94 1.48 -18.61
N ASP A 113 -20.17 1.59 -19.71
CA ASP A 113 -19.30 2.73 -20.05
C ASP A 113 -18.42 3.28 -18.90
N LEU A 114 -17.64 2.40 -18.24
CA LEU A 114 -16.61 2.83 -17.31
C LEU A 114 -15.34 3.31 -18.06
N ASP A 115 -14.86 4.51 -17.75
CA ASP A 115 -13.59 5.01 -18.29
C ASP A 115 -12.43 4.06 -17.93
N ASN A 116 -11.71 3.58 -18.94
CA ASN A 116 -10.61 2.61 -18.82
C ASN A 116 -9.45 3.06 -17.89
N ARG A 117 -9.39 4.35 -17.54
CA ARG A 117 -8.39 4.89 -16.59
C ARG A 117 -8.79 4.67 -15.14
N ILE A 118 -10.06 4.40 -14.87
CA ILE A 118 -10.55 4.03 -13.55
C ILE A 118 -10.10 2.60 -13.26
N LYS A 119 -9.60 2.37 -12.06
CA LYS A 119 -9.20 1.04 -11.57
C LYS A 119 -10.20 0.60 -10.50
N PRO A 120 -11.28 -0.13 -10.87
CA PRO A 120 -12.26 -0.63 -9.91
C PRO A 120 -11.62 -1.38 -8.76
N PHE A 121 -12.24 -1.23 -7.58
CA PHE A 121 -11.89 -1.90 -6.33
C PHE A 121 -10.50 -1.58 -5.78
N SER A 122 -9.72 -0.76 -6.50
CA SER A 122 -8.32 -0.53 -6.18
C SER A 122 -8.11 0.24 -4.88
N ALA A 123 -9.12 0.92 -4.34
CA ALA A 123 -9.04 1.59 -3.05
C ALA A 123 -9.49 0.71 -1.87
N SER A 124 -10.04 -0.49 -2.14
CA SER A 124 -10.49 -1.41 -1.09
C SER A 124 -9.32 -2.00 -0.29
N MET A 125 -9.57 -2.29 0.98
CA MET A 125 -8.56 -2.86 1.88
C MET A 125 -8.03 -4.22 1.37
N PRO A 126 -8.86 -5.18 0.94
CA PRO A 126 -8.36 -6.46 0.44
C PRO A 126 -7.52 -6.31 -0.84
N TYR A 127 -7.92 -5.42 -1.77
CA TYR A 127 -7.11 -5.13 -2.96
C TYR A 127 -5.73 -4.58 -2.59
N LYS A 128 -5.66 -3.67 -1.62
CA LYS A 128 -4.38 -3.13 -1.11
C LYS A 128 -3.48 -4.25 -0.55
N SER A 129 -4.05 -5.21 0.17
CA SER A 129 -3.31 -6.39 0.69
C SER A 129 -2.77 -7.26 -0.44
N TYR A 130 -3.58 -7.56 -1.46
CA TYR A 130 -3.13 -8.27 -2.65
C TYR A 130 -2.06 -7.49 -3.43
N PHE A 131 -2.18 -6.16 -3.53
CA PHE A 131 -1.16 -5.34 -4.17
C PHE A 131 0.19 -5.46 -3.45
N ALA A 132 0.20 -5.40 -2.11
CA ALA A 132 1.41 -5.60 -1.32
C ALA A 132 2.05 -6.98 -1.60
N ASP A 133 1.25 -8.03 -1.64
CA ASP A 133 1.75 -9.38 -1.83
C ASP A 133 2.24 -9.64 -3.27
N LEU A 134 1.44 -9.26 -4.27
CA LEU A 134 1.70 -9.55 -5.68
C LEU A 134 2.73 -8.60 -6.28
N GLU A 135 2.65 -7.30 -5.98
CA GLU A 135 3.51 -6.29 -6.58
C GLU A 135 4.77 -5.98 -5.77
N ILE A 136 4.68 -6.00 -4.44
CA ILE A 136 5.84 -5.65 -3.58
C ILE A 136 6.61 -6.90 -3.16
N LYS A 137 5.93 -7.91 -2.60
CA LYS A 137 6.55 -9.17 -2.14
C LYS A 137 6.73 -10.19 -3.27
N LYS A 138 6.12 -9.97 -4.43
CA LYS A 138 6.17 -10.86 -5.60
C LYS A 138 5.67 -12.29 -5.32
N LYS A 139 4.74 -12.43 -4.39
CA LYS A 139 3.98 -13.67 -4.14
C LYS A 139 3.05 -13.99 -5.30
N LYS A 140 2.58 -15.23 -5.36
CA LYS A 140 1.70 -15.77 -6.40
C LYS A 140 0.73 -16.73 -5.75
N TYR A 141 -0.51 -16.79 -6.22
CA TYR A 141 -1.55 -17.61 -5.59
C TYR A 141 -2.24 -18.53 -6.59
N ALA A 142 -2.53 -19.76 -6.18
CA ALA A 142 -3.55 -20.57 -6.79
C ALA A 142 -4.90 -20.22 -6.15
N LEU A 143 -5.93 -20.05 -6.97
CA LEU A 143 -7.29 -19.73 -6.55
C LEU A 143 -8.24 -20.86 -6.99
N ALA A 144 -9.07 -21.35 -6.08
CA ALA A 144 -10.25 -22.14 -6.41
C ALA A 144 -11.50 -21.41 -5.94
N GLN A 145 -12.43 -21.16 -6.86
CA GLN A 145 -13.69 -20.47 -6.58
C GLN A 145 -14.88 -21.43 -6.49
N ASN A 146 -15.95 -21.05 -5.79
CA ASN A 146 -17.26 -21.71 -5.86
C ASN A 146 -18.36 -20.65 -5.82
N MET A 147 -19.47 -20.87 -6.53
CA MET A 147 -20.57 -19.89 -6.62
C MET A 147 -21.94 -20.58 -6.63
N CYS A 148 -22.88 -20.04 -5.87
CA CYS A 148 -24.25 -20.53 -5.80
C CYS A 148 -25.22 -19.36 -5.83
N VAL A 149 -25.86 -19.15 -6.98
CA VAL A 149 -26.90 -18.15 -7.22
C VAL A 149 -28.25 -18.78 -6.90
N LEU A 150 -29.10 -18.07 -6.15
CA LEU A 150 -30.45 -18.51 -5.80
C LEU A 150 -31.52 -17.60 -6.38
N ASN A 151 -31.25 -16.29 -6.46
CA ASN A 151 -32.23 -15.29 -6.87
C ASN A 151 -31.58 -14.23 -7.75
N TYR A 152 -32.36 -13.67 -8.67
CA TYR A 152 -32.04 -12.42 -9.35
C TYR A 152 -33.14 -11.43 -9.00
N ALA A 153 -32.76 -10.28 -8.46
CA ALA A 153 -33.70 -9.23 -8.11
C ALA A 153 -33.35 -7.93 -8.84
N THR A 154 -34.38 -7.23 -9.31
CA THR A 154 -34.26 -5.98 -10.06
C THR A 154 -35.30 -4.97 -9.57
N TYR A 155 -34.95 -3.70 -9.60
CA TYR A 155 -35.89 -2.60 -9.41
C TYR A 155 -36.79 -2.45 -10.65
N ASP A 156 -38.11 -2.35 -10.45
CA ASP A 156 -39.05 -2.06 -11.55
C ASP A 156 -39.04 -0.56 -11.88
N LEU A 157 -38.41 -0.21 -12.99
CA LEU A 157 -38.33 1.16 -13.51
C LEU A 157 -39.68 1.73 -13.97
N LYS A 158 -40.74 0.92 -14.05
CA LYS A 158 -42.09 1.39 -14.43
C LYS A 158 -42.75 2.20 -13.32
N GLU A 159 -42.35 2.01 -12.06
CA GLU A 159 -42.79 2.86 -10.96
C GLU A 159 -41.95 4.15 -10.93
N SER A 160 -42.63 5.26 -11.23
CA SER A 160 -42.09 6.61 -11.53
C SER A 160 -41.03 7.13 -10.55
N GLY A 161 -40.19 8.08 -11.00
CA GLY A 161 -39.09 8.72 -10.26
C GLY A 161 -39.43 9.48 -8.95
N ASN A 162 -40.60 9.25 -8.35
CA ASN A 162 -40.98 9.73 -7.02
C ASN A 162 -40.23 9.01 -5.88
N ASN A 163 -39.56 7.89 -6.15
CA ASN A 163 -38.85 7.09 -5.16
C ASN A 163 -37.37 7.50 -4.98
N ILE A 164 -36.91 8.54 -5.69
CA ILE A 164 -35.55 9.07 -5.53
C ILE A 164 -35.45 9.87 -4.24
N ASN A 165 -34.38 9.63 -3.48
CA ASN A 165 -34.08 10.35 -2.26
C ASN A 165 -33.93 11.86 -2.52
N LYS A 166 -34.72 12.69 -1.83
CA LYS A 166 -34.71 14.15 -1.98
C LYS A 166 -33.36 14.77 -1.64
N ASP A 167 -32.65 14.23 -0.65
CA ASP A 167 -31.33 14.74 -0.27
C ASP A 167 -30.29 14.49 -1.36
N PHE A 168 -30.40 13.36 -2.07
CA PHE A 168 -29.54 13.06 -3.22
C PHE A 168 -29.73 14.09 -4.34
N VAL A 169 -30.98 14.41 -4.67
CA VAL A 169 -31.31 15.43 -5.69
C VAL A 169 -30.78 16.81 -5.27
N LEU A 170 -31.01 17.22 -4.02
CA LEU A 170 -30.52 18.50 -3.50
C LEU A 170 -28.99 18.59 -3.48
N ASP A 171 -28.31 17.48 -3.18
CA ASP A 171 -26.85 17.44 -3.19
C ASP A 171 -26.29 17.52 -4.61
N ILE A 172 -26.93 16.89 -5.61
CA ILE A 172 -26.59 17.05 -7.03
C ILE A 172 -26.71 18.52 -7.46
N GLU A 173 -27.79 19.20 -7.06
CA GLU A 173 -28.00 20.62 -7.41
C GLU A 173 -26.90 21.53 -6.87
N LYS A 174 -26.37 21.24 -5.68
CA LYS A 174 -25.26 21.99 -5.05
C LYS A 174 -23.90 21.75 -5.68
N LEU A 175 -23.71 20.69 -6.46
CA LEU A 175 -22.40 20.38 -7.07
C LEU A 175 -21.99 21.45 -8.08
N PRO A 176 -20.76 22.00 -8.00
CA PRO A 176 -20.30 23.01 -8.94
C PRO A 176 -19.80 22.40 -10.25
N ILE A 177 -19.86 23.19 -11.32
CA ILE A 177 -19.24 22.85 -12.60
C ILE A 177 -17.73 23.04 -12.47
N LEU A 178 -16.96 22.01 -12.79
CA LEU A 178 -15.51 22.01 -12.75
C LEU A 178 -14.91 22.40 -14.10
N THR A 179 -13.75 23.05 -14.05
CA THR A 179 -12.95 23.36 -15.25
C THR A 179 -11.63 22.60 -15.24
N LYS A 180 -11.10 22.27 -16.42
CA LYS A 180 -9.81 21.57 -16.58
C LYS A 180 -8.64 22.28 -15.89
N ASN A 181 -8.69 23.61 -15.78
CA ASN A 181 -7.64 24.38 -15.10
C ASN A 181 -7.68 24.19 -13.58
N GLN A 182 -8.86 24.16 -12.96
CA GLN A 182 -9.00 23.88 -11.53
C GLN A 182 -8.45 22.50 -11.17
N MET A 183 -8.71 21.50 -12.02
CA MET A 183 -8.21 20.13 -11.85
C MET A 183 -6.69 20.03 -11.97
N LYS A 184 -6.06 20.88 -12.80
CA LYS A 184 -4.59 20.93 -12.94
C LYS A 184 -3.89 21.60 -11.75
N LEU A 185 -4.52 22.60 -11.15
CA LEU A 185 -3.94 23.36 -10.04
C LEU A 185 -3.96 22.58 -8.72
N CYS A 186 -4.98 21.76 -8.49
CA CYS A 186 -5.07 20.92 -7.31
C CYS A 186 -4.43 19.55 -7.59
N THR A 187 -3.16 19.36 -7.22
CA THR A 187 -2.55 18.03 -7.28
C THR A 187 -2.99 17.17 -6.10
N LYS A 188 -2.81 15.85 -6.23
CA LYS A 188 -3.11 14.87 -5.18
C LYS A 188 -2.46 15.22 -3.83
N VAL A 189 -1.17 15.56 -3.85
CA VAL A 189 -0.41 15.92 -2.64
C VAL A 189 -0.99 17.19 -2.00
N LEU A 190 -1.32 18.19 -2.82
CA LEU A 190 -1.94 19.44 -2.33
C LEU A 190 -3.33 19.19 -1.72
N TYR A 191 -4.14 18.30 -2.31
CA TYR A 191 -5.44 17.94 -1.77
C TYR A 191 -5.31 17.26 -0.40
N MET A 192 -4.43 16.27 -0.25
CA MET A 192 -4.20 15.57 1.02
C MET A 192 -3.74 16.50 2.14
N ASN A 193 -3.02 17.56 1.79
CA ASN A 193 -2.56 18.58 2.74
C ASN A 193 -3.61 19.63 3.11
N ASN A 194 -4.86 19.49 2.64
CA ASN A 194 -5.92 20.47 2.81
C ASN A 194 -5.53 21.88 2.34
N ASN A 195 -4.67 21.99 1.32
CA ASN A 195 -4.16 23.27 0.83
C ASN A 195 -5.30 24.15 0.28
N LEU A 196 -5.19 25.47 0.52
CA LEU A 196 -6.11 26.52 0.04
C LEU A 196 -6.22 26.57 -1.50
N HIS A 197 -5.22 26.09 -2.24
CA HIS A 197 -5.22 26.05 -3.71
C HIS A 197 -6.19 25.01 -4.30
N CYS A 198 -6.64 24.04 -3.51
CA CYS A 198 -7.67 23.10 -3.94
C CYS A 198 -9.05 23.74 -3.77
N SER A 199 -9.70 24.05 -4.90
CA SER A 199 -11.02 24.69 -4.93
C SER A 199 -12.05 23.93 -4.08
N GLU A 200 -12.96 24.66 -3.43
CA GLU A 200 -14.11 24.08 -2.71
C GLU A 200 -14.95 23.16 -3.61
N GLY A 201 -14.92 23.40 -4.92
CA GLY A 201 -15.62 22.54 -5.87
C GLY A 201 -15.12 21.11 -5.91
N ILE A 202 -13.80 20.90 -5.99
CA ILE A 202 -13.23 19.54 -5.96
C ILE A 202 -13.61 18.84 -4.66
N LYS A 203 -13.49 19.54 -3.52
CA LYS A 203 -13.87 19.01 -2.20
C LYS A 203 -15.35 18.62 -2.15
N SER A 204 -16.24 19.39 -2.78
CA SER A 204 -17.68 19.09 -2.85
C SER A 204 -17.96 17.80 -3.61
N TRP A 205 -17.28 17.59 -4.75
CA TRP A 205 -17.37 16.34 -5.51
C TRP A 205 -16.82 15.14 -4.74
N MET A 206 -15.68 15.28 -4.04
CA MET A 206 -15.12 14.18 -3.24
C MET A 206 -16.07 13.76 -2.11
N LYS A 207 -16.70 14.73 -1.43
CA LYS A 207 -17.72 14.47 -0.40
C LYS A 207 -18.97 13.79 -0.98
N PHE A 208 -19.36 14.17 -2.19
CA PHE A 208 -20.49 13.53 -2.88
C PHE A 208 -20.21 12.05 -3.17
N PHE A 209 -19.03 11.72 -3.71
CA PHE A 209 -18.64 10.32 -3.92
C PHE A 209 -18.46 9.55 -2.61
N GLU A 210 -17.93 10.18 -1.56
CA GLU A 210 -17.83 9.56 -0.24
C GLU A 210 -19.21 9.18 0.34
N LYS A 211 -20.22 10.04 0.13
CA LYS A 211 -21.59 9.86 0.62
C LYS A 211 -22.42 8.89 -0.23
N TYR A 212 -22.45 9.06 -1.55
CA TYR A 212 -23.35 8.32 -2.45
C TYR A 212 -22.63 7.30 -3.35
N GLY A 213 -21.30 7.29 -3.36
CA GLY A 213 -20.53 6.45 -4.28
C GLY A 213 -20.53 7.04 -5.69
N THR A 214 -20.28 6.17 -6.67
CA THR A 214 -20.11 6.56 -8.08
C THR A 214 -21.14 5.90 -8.99
N HIS A 215 -21.76 4.83 -8.53
CA HIS A 215 -22.79 4.08 -9.25
C HIS A 215 -24.01 3.89 -8.36
N VAL A 216 -25.10 3.36 -8.91
CA VAL A 216 -26.26 2.86 -8.18
C VAL A 216 -26.48 1.40 -8.56
N VAL A 217 -26.88 0.59 -7.59
CA VAL A 217 -27.24 -0.83 -7.81
C VAL A 217 -28.73 -0.92 -8.13
N LEU A 218 -29.09 -1.30 -9.36
CA LEU A 218 -30.50 -1.46 -9.75
C LEU A 218 -30.95 -2.91 -9.79
N SER A 219 -30.02 -3.83 -10.06
CA SER A 219 -30.27 -5.26 -10.03
C SER A 219 -29.05 -6.02 -9.53
N ALA A 220 -29.27 -7.24 -9.04
CA ALA A 220 -28.21 -8.10 -8.54
C ALA A 220 -28.61 -9.58 -8.55
N HIS A 221 -27.61 -10.45 -8.68
CA HIS A 221 -27.75 -11.88 -8.36
C HIS A 221 -27.38 -12.12 -6.90
N PHE A 222 -28.29 -12.79 -6.20
CA PHE A 222 -28.20 -13.10 -4.78
C PHE A 222 -27.89 -14.57 -4.58
N GLY A 223 -26.99 -14.84 -3.64
CA GLY A 223 -26.47 -16.18 -3.41
C GLY A 223 -25.32 -16.21 -2.40
N GLY A 224 -24.35 -17.09 -2.66
CA GLY A 224 -23.10 -17.19 -1.92
C GLY A 224 -21.93 -17.58 -2.81
N MET A 225 -20.74 -17.14 -2.41
CA MET A 225 -19.47 -17.38 -3.10
C MET A 225 -18.34 -17.68 -2.12
N SER A 226 -17.37 -18.51 -2.53
CA SER A 226 -16.17 -18.79 -1.73
C SER A 226 -14.90 -18.73 -2.58
N PHE A 227 -13.81 -18.21 -2.01
CA PHE A 227 -12.46 -18.26 -2.55
C PHE A 227 -11.55 -19.08 -1.66
N ASN A 228 -10.82 -20.02 -2.26
CA ASN A 228 -9.73 -20.72 -1.60
C ASN A 228 -8.43 -20.32 -2.27
N THR A 229 -7.57 -19.62 -1.55
CA THR A 229 -6.28 -19.16 -2.07
C THR A 229 -5.13 -19.86 -1.37
N MET A 230 -4.08 -20.18 -2.14
CA MET A 230 -2.86 -20.81 -1.63
C MET A 230 -1.64 -20.18 -2.28
N GLU A 231 -0.66 -19.78 -1.49
CA GLU A 231 0.61 -19.26 -2.02
C GLU A 231 1.38 -20.36 -2.76
N ILE A 232 1.88 -20.04 -3.96
CA ILE A 232 2.59 -20.98 -4.83
C ILE A 232 3.89 -20.39 -5.38
N THR A 233 4.82 -21.26 -5.77
CA THR A 233 6.07 -20.86 -6.42
C THR A 233 5.89 -20.66 -7.93
N LYS A 234 6.81 -19.91 -8.56
CA LYS A 234 6.80 -19.68 -10.02
C LYS A 234 6.80 -20.97 -10.84
N ARG A 235 7.54 -22.00 -10.42
CA ARG A 235 7.56 -23.30 -11.10
C ARG A 235 6.16 -23.94 -11.13
N LYS A 236 5.40 -23.76 -10.05
CA LYS A 236 4.07 -24.33 -9.89
C LYS A 236 3.02 -23.70 -10.78
N ILE A 237 3.19 -22.42 -11.13
CA ILE A 237 2.31 -21.71 -12.05
C ILE A 237 2.20 -22.46 -13.38
N GLU A 238 3.33 -22.83 -13.97
CA GLU A 238 3.34 -23.54 -15.25
C GLU A 238 2.68 -24.91 -15.15
N GLU A 239 2.90 -25.64 -14.05
CA GLU A 239 2.27 -26.94 -13.82
C GLU A 239 0.74 -26.82 -13.69
N ILE A 240 0.24 -25.79 -12.99
CA ILE A 240 -1.19 -25.50 -12.87
C ILE A 240 -1.78 -25.07 -14.22
N LYS A 241 -1.08 -24.22 -14.99
CA LYS A 241 -1.52 -23.81 -16.33
C LYS A 241 -1.62 -25.01 -17.28
N ILE A 242 -0.62 -25.89 -17.28
CA ILE A 242 -0.63 -27.14 -18.06
C ILE A 242 -1.78 -28.04 -17.60
N TYR A 243 -1.99 -28.16 -16.29
CA TYR A 243 -3.09 -28.95 -15.75
C TYR A 243 -4.46 -28.40 -16.19
N LYS A 244 -4.67 -27.07 -16.07
CA LYS A 244 -5.88 -26.37 -16.54
C LYS A 244 -6.12 -26.59 -18.03
N TYR A 245 -5.07 -26.54 -18.85
CA TYR A 245 -5.17 -26.80 -20.29
C TYR A 245 -5.51 -28.27 -20.60
N LYS A 246 -4.94 -29.22 -19.84
CA LYS A 246 -5.07 -30.66 -20.10
C LYS A 246 -6.38 -31.26 -19.58
N TYR A 247 -6.92 -30.73 -18.49
CA TYR A 247 -8.12 -31.26 -17.85
C TYR A 247 -9.23 -30.19 -17.87
N SER A 248 -10.16 -30.32 -18.82
CA SER A 248 -11.40 -29.53 -18.82
C SER A 248 -12.30 -30.04 -17.69
N LEU A 249 -12.23 -29.39 -16.52
CA LEU A 249 -12.93 -29.81 -15.30
C LEU A 249 -14.32 -29.17 -15.22
N TRP A 250 -15.25 -29.63 -16.05
CA TRP A 250 -16.67 -29.32 -15.86
C TRP A 250 -17.29 -30.35 -14.91
N ASN A 251 -18.01 -29.88 -13.88
CA ASN A 251 -18.90 -30.70 -13.03
C ASN A 251 -18.26 -31.90 -12.28
N ASN A 252 -17.14 -31.70 -11.56
CA ASN A 252 -16.62 -32.73 -10.65
C ASN A 252 -16.91 -32.39 -9.16
N PRO A 253 -17.96 -32.96 -8.55
CA PRO A 253 -18.32 -32.70 -7.15
C PRO A 253 -17.26 -33.19 -6.15
N TYR A 254 -16.34 -34.08 -6.56
CA TYR A 254 -15.32 -34.70 -5.71
C TYR A 254 -13.92 -34.11 -5.87
N LEU A 255 -13.71 -33.20 -6.83
CA LEU A 255 -12.46 -32.47 -6.89
C LEU A 255 -12.36 -31.62 -5.61
N ASN A 256 -11.17 -31.64 -5.02
CA ASN A 256 -10.70 -30.69 -4.03
C ASN A 256 -9.23 -30.53 -4.39
N ILE A 257 -8.90 -29.49 -5.16
CA ILE A 257 -7.54 -29.27 -5.70
C ILE A 257 -6.47 -29.21 -4.61
N PHE A 258 -6.84 -28.87 -3.38
CA PHE A 258 -5.92 -28.86 -2.25
C PHE A 258 -5.76 -30.24 -1.58
N LYS A 259 -6.58 -31.23 -1.98
CA LYS A 259 -6.42 -32.65 -1.61
C LYS A 259 -5.71 -33.50 -2.68
N SER A 260 -5.54 -33.02 -3.91
CA SER A 260 -4.70 -33.73 -4.90
C SER A 260 -3.23 -33.53 -4.55
N GLY A 261 -2.77 -34.28 -3.53
CA GLY A 261 -1.41 -34.18 -2.98
C GLY A 261 -0.31 -34.23 -4.04
N SER A 262 -0.51 -34.97 -5.14
CA SER A 262 0.43 -35.04 -6.27
C SER A 262 0.68 -33.71 -6.96
N LEU A 263 -0.30 -32.79 -6.94
CA LEU A 263 -0.20 -31.50 -7.61
C LEU A 263 0.40 -30.43 -6.69
N PHE A 264 0.67 -30.65 -5.41
CA PHE A 264 1.27 -29.60 -4.54
C PHE A 264 2.38 -30.10 -3.60
N GLN A 265 2.72 -31.40 -3.64
CA GLN A 265 3.70 -32.09 -2.77
C GLN A 265 5.16 -31.58 -2.79
N ASP A 266 5.54 -30.70 -3.72
CA ASP A 266 6.94 -30.26 -3.89
C ASP A 266 7.26 -28.85 -3.33
N LEU A 267 6.34 -28.20 -2.62
CA LEU A 267 6.53 -26.82 -2.13
C LEU A 267 7.51 -26.65 -0.95
N SER A 268 8.20 -27.70 -0.49
CA SER A 268 9.15 -27.62 0.62
C SER A 268 10.54 -28.16 0.27
N ILE A 269 11.34 -27.41 -0.50
CA ILE A 269 12.81 -27.46 -0.38
C ILE A 269 13.36 -26.03 -0.58
N ASN A 270 13.39 -25.26 0.51
CA ASN A 270 14.36 -24.19 0.75
C ASN A 270 14.38 -23.94 2.26
N VAL A 271 14.78 -24.95 3.02
CA VAL A 271 15.39 -24.73 4.33
C VAL A 271 16.87 -24.89 4.11
N ASP A 272 17.62 -23.80 4.29
CA ASP A 272 19.07 -23.77 4.31
C ASP A 272 19.60 -24.94 5.13
N GLY A 273 20.24 -25.88 4.44
CA GLY A 273 20.84 -27.06 5.04
C GLY A 273 22.14 -27.36 4.33
N HIS A 274 23.22 -26.71 4.80
CA HIS A 274 24.58 -27.18 4.58
C HIS A 274 24.64 -28.69 4.88
N LYS A 275 24.63 -29.52 3.83
CA LYS A 275 25.01 -30.93 3.97
C LYS A 275 26.51 -31.02 3.90
N GLU A 276 27.15 -30.95 5.06
CA GLU A 276 28.46 -31.55 5.24
C GLU A 276 28.35 -33.06 4.96
N ASN A 277 29.14 -33.52 4.00
CA ASN A 277 29.38 -34.93 3.76
C ASN A 277 30.07 -35.55 4.98
N LYS A 278 29.34 -36.36 5.75
CA LYS A 278 29.96 -37.44 6.54
C LYS A 278 29.41 -38.78 6.10
N LYS A 279 30.26 -39.48 5.32
CA LYS A 279 30.23 -40.93 5.19
C LYS A 279 30.24 -41.55 6.59
N ASN A 280 29.35 -42.49 6.85
CA ASN A 280 29.63 -43.60 7.75
C ASN A 280 28.95 -44.86 7.22
N ASN A 281 29.80 -45.84 6.91
CA ASN A 281 29.43 -47.23 6.68
C ASN A 281 29.00 -47.84 8.02
N SER A 282 27.87 -48.55 8.02
CA SER A 282 27.69 -49.74 8.84
C SER A 282 26.47 -50.50 8.31
N ASN A 283 26.74 -51.73 7.89
CA ASN A 283 25.74 -52.77 7.63
C ASN A 283 24.93 -53.02 8.90
N ASN A 284 23.61 -53.19 8.75
CA ASN A 284 22.83 -54.20 9.47
C ASN A 284 21.46 -54.37 8.79
N ASN A 285 21.25 -55.59 8.27
CA ASN A 285 19.99 -56.08 7.72
C ASN A 285 19.02 -56.39 8.86
N ILE A 286 17.99 -55.56 9.07
CA ILE A 286 16.77 -55.92 9.82
C ILE A 286 15.57 -55.20 9.19
N ASN A 287 14.59 -55.98 8.69
CA ASN A 287 13.23 -55.61 8.25
C ASN A 287 12.95 -54.10 8.05
N ILE A 288 13.16 -53.63 6.81
CA ILE A 288 13.03 -52.21 6.43
C ILE A 288 11.68 -51.89 5.76
N ASP A 289 10.88 -52.89 5.35
CA ASP A 289 9.75 -52.64 4.45
C ASP A 289 8.44 -52.18 5.12
N GLU A 290 8.20 -52.51 6.40
CA GLU A 290 7.03 -51.99 7.13
C GLU A 290 7.29 -50.62 7.76
N LYS A 291 8.53 -50.36 8.21
CA LYS A 291 8.91 -49.07 8.79
C LYS A 291 9.01 -47.97 7.74
N LYS A 292 9.49 -48.28 6.52
CA LYS A 292 9.48 -47.31 5.40
C LYS A 292 8.08 -46.96 4.89
N LYS A 293 7.11 -47.88 4.96
CA LYS A 293 5.71 -47.59 4.60
C LYS A 293 5.06 -46.69 5.65
N ASN A 294 5.24 -46.97 6.94
CA ASN A 294 4.70 -46.12 8.01
C ASN A 294 5.41 -44.76 8.08
N ASP A 295 6.73 -44.69 7.89
CA ASP A 295 7.46 -43.42 7.86
C ASP A 295 7.12 -42.58 6.61
N ALA A 296 6.82 -43.20 5.46
CA ALA A 296 6.32 -42.51 4.27
C ALA A 296 4.87 -42.03 4.44
N TYR A 297 4.03 -42.80 5.13
CA TYR A 297 2.65 -42.42 5.46
C TYR A 297 2.62 -41.26 6.46
N ILE A 298 3.41 -41.35 7.54
CA ILE A 298 3.55 -40.29 8.55
C ILE A 298 4.20 -39.03 7.95
N LYS A 299 5.18 -39.15 7.05
CA LYS A 299 5.71 -37.99 6.31
C LYS A 299 4.65 -37.35 5.42
N ASN A 300 3.82 -38.15 4.73
CA ASN A 300 2.74 -37.62 3.90
C ASN A 300 1.67 -36.92 4.75
N ASP A 301 1.31 -37.44 5.92
CA ASP A 301 0.33 -36.82 6.81
C ASP A 301 0.85 -35.52 7.42
N VAL A 302 2.13 -35.46 7.85
CA VAL A 302 2.76 -34.23 8.37
C VAL A 302 2.94 -33.18 7.27
N LEU A 303 3.29 -33.59 6.05
CA LEU A 303 3.33 -32.70 4.88
C LEU A 303 1.94 -32.16 4.56
N ILE A 304 0.91 -33.02 4.52
CA ILE A 304 -0.50 -32.63 4.32
C ILE A 304 -0.99 -31.67 5.41
N GLU A 305 -0.52 -31.78 6.65
CA GLU A 305 -0.83 -30.81 7.71
C GLU A 305 -0.13 -29.47 7.49
N GLN A 306 1.15 -29.43 7.10
CA GLN A 306 1.83 -28.18 6.73
C GLN A 306 1.21 -27.49 5.49
N TYR A 307 0.66 -28.26 4.54
CA TYR A 307 -0.08 -27.72 3.39
C TYR A 307 -1.39 -27.03 3.80
N ARG A 308 -2.05 -27.53 4.85
CA ARG A 308 -3.35 -27.04 5.31
C ARG A 308 -3.28 -25.69 6.03
N ASP A 309 -2.11 -25.27 6.47
CA ASP A 309 -1.93 -24.00 7.18
C ASP A 309 -1.65 -22.82 6.22
N ASN A 310 -1.45 -23.11 4.93
CA ASN A 310 -1.18 -22.11 3.87
C ASN A 310 -2.39 -21.86 2.95
N ILE A 311 -3.56 -22.42 3.26
CA ILE A 311 -4.80 -22.22 2.48
C ILE A 311 -5.67 -21.22 3.22
N ASN A 312 -5.99 -20.10 2.57
CA ASN A 312 -6.92 -19.12 3.06
C ASN A 312 -8.29 -19.33 2.39
N LEU A 313 -9.33 -19.57 3.19
CA LEU A 313 -10.72 -19.70 2.73
C LEU A 313 -11.46 -18.41 3.06
N GLU A 314 -11.96 -17.74 2.03
CA GLU A 314 -12.76 -16.54 2.14
C GLU A 314 -14.19 -16.82 1.64
N ILE A 315 -15.20 -16.34 2.36
CA ILE A 315 -16.62 -16.62 2.08
C ILE A 315 -17.39 -15.30 2.00
N ARG A 316 -18.36 -15.25 1.08
CA ARG A 316 -19.37 -14.20 0.98
C ARG A 316 -20.74 -14.86 0.84
N GLY A 317 -21.63 -14.63 1.80
CA GLY A 317 -22.93 -15.30 1.88
C GLY A 317 -22.84 -16.72 2.44
N GLY A 318 -23.91 -17.15 3.09
CA GLY A 318 -23.91 -18.32 3.97
C GLY A 318 -23.21 -18.03 5.30
N ASN A 319 -23.03 -19.08 6.10
CA ASN A 319 -22.34 -19.00 7.39
C ASN A 319 -20.82 -19.06 7.19
N ASN A 320 -20.08 -18.35 8.03
CA ASN A 320 -18.65 -18.57 8.18
C ASN A 320 -18.40 -19.86 8.97
N PHE A 321 -17.26 -20.50 8.70
CA PHE A 321 -16.84 -21.72 9.38
C PHE A 321 -15.41 -21.56 9.85
N ASP A 322 -15.15 -21.88 11.12
CA ASP A 322 -13.79 -22.01 11.66
C ASP A 322 -13.12 -23.31 11.20
N GLU A 323 -13.89 -24.24 10.62
CA GLU A 323 -13.41 -25.55 10.18
C GLU A 323 -12.83 -25.53 8.75
N LYS A 324 -11.69 -26.23 8.56
CA LYS A 324 -11.00 -26.40 7.27
C LYS A 324 -11.93 -26.98 6.20
N TRP A 325 -11.92 -26.43 4.97
CA TRP A 325 -12.82 -26.81 3.86
C TRP A 325 -12.76 -28.30 3.47
N ARG A 326 -13.81 -29.04 3.82
CA ARG A 326 -14.14 -30.43 3.44
C ARG A 326 -15.42 -30.48 2.57
N ASN A 327 -15.66 -31.61 1.89
CA ASN A 327 -16.91 -31.82 1.13
C ASN A 327 -18.17 -31.65 1.99
N LEU A 328 -18.12 -32.08 3.26
CA LEU A 328 -19.21 -31.92 4.20
C LEU A 328 -19.43 -30.43 4.55
N THR A 329 -18.36 -29.67 4.85
CA THR A 329 -18.48 -28.23 5.11
C THR A 329 -18.93 -27.43 3.88
N TYR A 330 -18.60 -27.84 2.65
CA TYR A 330 -19.16 -27.21 1.44
C TYR A 330 -20.69 -27.36 1.39
N LEU A 331 -21.21 -28.56 1.69
CA LEU A 331 -22.65 -28.81 1.70
C LEU A 331 -23.34 -28.03 2.83
N VAL A 332 -22.71 -27.96 4.00
CA VAL A 332 -23.21 -27.15 5.12
C VAL A 332 -23.22 -25.66 4.76
N TRP A 333 -22.14 -25.15 4.16
CA TRP A 333 -22.07 -23.78 3.64
C TRP A 333 -23.15 -23.51 2.61
N LYS A 334 -23.25 -24.35 1.57
CA LYS A 334 -24.25 -24.21 0.50
C LYS A 334 -25.67 -24.14 1.06
N ASN A 335 -26.00 -24.99 2.02
CA ASN A 335 -27.32 -25.00 2.65
C ASN A 335 -27.57 -23.78 3.54
N SER A 336 -26.51 -23.18 4.11
CA SER A 336 -26.64 -21.96 4.90
C SER A 336 -26.91 -20.69 4.07
N ILE A 337 -26.66 -20.73 2.74
CA ILE A 337 -26.91 -19.58 1.85
C ILE A 337 -28.39 -19.19 1.84
N TYR A 338 -29.31 -20.15 1.95
CA TYR A 338 -30.75 -19.87 2.00
C TYR A 338 -31.16 -18.99 3.19
N SER A 339 -30.38 -19.00 4.28
CA SER A 339 -30.63 -18.18 5.46
C SER A 339 -29.84 -16.88 5.46
N ASN A 340 -28.71 -16.84 4.74
CA ASN A 340 -27.77 -15.72 4.71
C ASN A 340 -27.38 -15.39 3.26
N ILE A 341 -28.39 -15.02 2.47
CA ILE A 341 -28.22 -14.68 1.06
C ILE A 341 -27.71 -13.24 0.92
N VAL A 342 -26.71 -13.04 0.05
CA VAL A 342 -26.11 -11.72 -0.20
C VAL A 342 -25.91 -11.51 -1.69
N PRO A 343 -25.74 -10.27 -2.17
CA PRO A 343 -25.41 -10.06 -3.56
C PRO A 343 -23.97 -10.54 -3.87
N ILE A 344 -23.86 -11.36 -4.91
CA ILE A 344 -22.61 -11.95 -5.41
C ILE A 344 -22.30 -11.54 -6.85
N HIS A 345 -23.26 -10.92 -7.54
CA HIS A 345 -23.07 -10.21 -8.80
C HIS A 345 -23.95 -8.96 -8.82
N LEU A 346 -23.42 -7.81 -9.23
CA LEU A 346 -24.12 -6.52 -9.21
C LEU A 346 -24.28 -5.95 -10.61
N ASP A 347 -25.41 -5.33 -10.91
CA ASP A 347 -25.57 -4.51 -12.10
C ASP A 347 -25.56 -3.03 -11.69
N LEU A 348 -24.50 -2.34 -12.11
CA LEU A 348 -24.15 -1.00 -11.69
C LEU A 348 -24.42 0.01 -12.79
N TYR A 349 -25.12 1.08 -12.43
CA TYR A 349 -25.40 2.21 -13.31
C TYR A 349 -24.69 3.46 -12.84
N SER A 350 -23.97 4.14 -13.73
CA SER A 350 -23.21 5.34 -13.39
C SER A 350 -24.11 6.45 -12.87
N LEU A 351 -23.72 7.10 -11.76
CA LEU A 351 -24.45 8.26 -11.23
C LEU A 351 -24.42 9.46 -12.18
N ASN A 352 -23.53 9.46 -13.17
CA ASN A 352 -23.53 10.44 -14.26
C ASN A 352 -24.86 10.51 -15.01
N THR A 353 -25.63 9.41 -15.02
CA THR A 353 -26.96 9.36 -15.65
C THR A 353 -27.99 10.27 -14.96
N PHE A 354 -27.85 10.51 -13.65
CA PHE A 354 -28.69 11.40 -12.85
C PHE A 354 -28.22 12.86 -12.90
N MET A 355 -27.05 13.13 -13.49
CA MET A 355 -26.47 14.48 -13.52
C MET A 355 -27.12 15.34 -14.62
N PRO A 356 -27.39 16.63 -14.34
CA PRO A 356 -27.70 17.62 -15.37
C PRO A 356 -26.64 17.65 -16.46
N ILE A 357 -27.03 17.95 -17.72
CA ILE A 357 -26.15 17.89 -18.90
C ILE A 357 -24.85 18.68 -18.69
N GLU A 358 -24.93 19.86 -18.09
CA GLU A 358 -23.80 20.75 -17.79
C GLU A 358 -22.82 20.22 -16.72
N LYS A 359 -23.24 19.25 -15.90
CA LYS A 359 -22.41 18.67 -14.82
C LYS A 359 -21.79 17.32 -15.19
N LYS A 360 -22.17 16.72 -16.33
CA LYS A 360 -21.66 15.40 -16.74
C LYS A 360 -20.14 15.36 -16.95
N GLU A 361 -19.58 16.33 -17.66
CA GLU A 361 -18.11 16.42 -17.82
C GLU A 361 -17.41 16.65 -16.47
N SER A 362 -18.06 17.38 -15.55
CA SER A 362 -17.52 17.62 -14.21
C SER A 362 -17.50 16.34 -13.37
N TYR A 363 -18.54 15.52 -13.48
CA TYR A 363 -18.60 14.20 -12.87
C TYR A 363 -17.42 13.33 -13.34
N ASP A 364 -17.18 13.23 -14.65
CA ASP A 364 -16.11 12.40 -15.20
C ASP A 364 -14.73 12.89 -14.77
N MET A 365 -14.50 14.21 -14.79
CA MET A 365 -13.27 14.82 -14.30
C MET A 365 -13.05 14.56 -12.80
N ALA A 366 -14.11 14.70 -12.00
CA ALA A 366 -14.05 14.44 -10.57
C ALA A 366 -13.77 12.96 -10.29
N LEU A 367 -14.40 12.04 -11.00
CA LEU A 367 -14.21 10.59 -10.82
C LEU A 367 -12.78 10.17 -11.14
N LEU A 368 -12.18 10.72 -12.20
CA LEU A 368 -10.76 10.49 -12.51
C LEU A 368 -9.83 11.00 -11.40
N PHE A 369 -10.16 12.15 -10.81
CA PHE A 369 -9.39 12.68 -9.68
C PHE A 369 -9.59 11.86 -8.42
N TYR A 370 -10.81 11.39 -8.15
CA TYR A 370 -11.13 10.46 -7.06
C TYR A 370 -10.31 9.17 -7.19
N ASN A 371 -10.23 8.61 -8.40
CA ASN A 371 -9.38 7.45 -8.73
C ASN A 371 -7.89 7.73 -8.51
N ASN A 372 -7.39 8.87 -8.96
CA ASN A 372 -6.00 9.26 -8.72
C ASN A 372 -5.70 9.41 -7.21
N LEU A 373 -6.67 9.94 -6.45
CA LEU A 373 -6.51 10.20 -5.02
C LEU A 373 -6.47 8.91 -4.19
N TYR A 374 -7.39 7.97 -4.47
CA TYR A 374 -7.63 6.80 -3.61
C TYR A 374 -7.22 5.45 -4.20
N GLY A 375 -7.21 5.29 -5.52
CA GLY A 375 -6.91 4.01 -6.16
C GLY A 375 -5.48 3.54 -5.86
N ILE A 376 -5.28 2.24 -5.55
CA ILE A 376 -3.95 1.75 -5.18
C ILE A 376 -3.02 1.63 -6.39
N ASP A 377 -2.10 2.56 -6.32
CA ASP A 377 -0.85 2.81 -7.00
C ASP A 377 0.45 2.20 -6.47
N ASN A 378 1.52 2.15 -7.27
CA ASN A 378 2.88 2.16 -6.70
C ASN A 378 3.15 3.46 -5.93
N GLU A 379 2.68 4.62 -6.38
CA GLU A 379 2.87 5.87 -5.64
C GLU A 379 1.93 5.91 -4.43
N ASN A 380 0.65 5.59 -4.65
CA ASN A 380 -0.38 5.67 -3.60
C ASN A 380 -0.16 4.65 -2.48
N PHE A 381 0.33 3.45 -2.80
CA PHE A 381 0.72 2.47 -1.79
C PHE A 381 1.77 3.07 -0.85
N TYR A 382 2.80 3.73 -1.38
CA TYR A 382 3.91 4.25 -0.57
C TYR A 382 3.51 5.49 0.21
N LEU A 383 2.75 6.40 -0.38
CA LEU A 383 2.20 7.56 0.34
C LEU A 383 1.25 7.15 1.47
N SER A 384 0.71 5.92 1.43
CA SER A 384 -0.12 5.37 2.50
C SER A 384 0.67 4.64 3.62
N GLN A 385 1.98 4.44 3.44
CA GLN A 385 2.84 3.81 4.45
C GLN A 385 3.35 4.85 5.46
N ASP A 386 3.86 4.36 6.60
CA ASP A 386 4.62 5.19 7.52
C ASP A 386 6.00 5.51 6.91
N ILE A 387 6.44 6.77 6.97
CA ILE A 387 7.78 7.17 6.50
C ILE A 387 8.87 6.38 7.23
N THR A 388 8.67 5.97 8.48
CA THR A 388 9.66 5.18 9.22
C THR A 388 9.87 3.81 8.59
N ASP A 389 8.79 3.21 8.06
CA ASP A 389 8.87 1.91 7.40
C ASP A 389 9.61 2.06 6.07
N VAL A 390 9.25 3.09 5.29
CA VAL A 390 9.93 3.46 4.03
C VAL A 390 11.43 3.73 4.24
N LEU A 391 11.79 4.38 5.34
CA LEU A 391 13.20 4.66 5.69
C LEU A 391 13.94 3.42 6.19
N SER A 392 13.24 2.48 6.83
CA SER A 392 13.85 1.27 7.36
C SER A 392 14.18 0.21 6.30
N GLU A 393 13.44 0.20 5.19
CA GLU A 393 13.68 -0.71 4.08
C GLU A 393 14.91 -0.36 3.23
N GLY A 394 15.36 0.90 3.27
CA GLY A 394 16.49 1.34 2.45
C GLY A 394 17.86 0.96 3.00
N LYS A 395 18.90 1.33 2.23
CA LYS A 395 20.30 1.07 2.55
C LYS A 395 21.10 2.37 2.54
N GLN A 396 21.90 2.56 3.59
CA GLN A 396 22.80 3.70 3.72
C GLN A 396 24.21 3.27 3.32
N ILE A 397 24.84 4.04 2.44
CA ILE A 397 26.20 3.79 1.98
C ILE A 397 27.05 5.01 2.32
N THR A 398 28.13 4.80 3.07
CA THR A 398 29.10 5.84 3.39
C THR A 398 30.46 5.49 2.83
N GLY A 399 31.29 6.50 2.61
CA GLY A 399 32.69 6.29 2.27
C GLY A 399 33.50 7.57 2.33
N SER A 400 34.82 7.42 2.31
CA SER A 400 35.76 8.53 2.35
C SER A 400 37.04 8.21 1.58
N ASN A 401 37.62 9.22 0.93
CA ASN A 401 38.86 9.07 0.18
C ASN A 401 39.65 10.39 0.10
N LYS A 402 40.93 10.32 -0.30
CA LYS A 402 41.71 11.48 -0.75
C LYS A 402 41.50 11.66 -2.25
N GLY A 403 41.00 12.82 -2.65
CA GLY A 403 40.65 13.14 -4.03
C GLY A 403 39.24 12.67 -4.40
N SER A 404 39.15 11.70 -5.31
CA SER A 404 37.87 11.26 -5.88
C SER A 404 37.16 10.25 -4.98
N LEU A 405 35.83 10.30 -4.93
CA LEU A 405 34.98 9.36 -4.19
C LEU A 405 33.81 8.90 -5.05
N ILE A 406 33.51 7.60 -5.00
CA ILE A 406 32.35 6.99 -5.63
C ILE A 406 31.62 6.19 -4.55
N LEU A 407 30.32 6.42 -4.41
CA LEU A 407 29.42 5.66 -3.55
C LEU A 407 28.38 5.00 -4.44
N SER A 408 28.17 3.69 -4.28
CA SER A 408 27.26 2.90 -5.12
C SER A 408 26.30 2.08 -4.28
N CYS A 409 25.04 2.04 -4.71
CA CYS A 409 23.99 1.23 -4.11
C CYS A 409 24.21 -0.26 -4.38
N PRO A 410 23.78 -1.14 -3.45
CA PRO A 410 23.83 -2.58 -3.64
C PRO A 410 22.86 -3.03 -4.75
N VAL A 411 23.06 -4.25 -5.26
CA VAL A 411 22.19 -4.85 -6.28
C VAL A 411 20.75 -4.87 -5.80
N GLY A 412 19.82 -4.43 -6.68
CA GLY A 412 18.39 -4.33 -6.36
C GLY A 412 17.98 -3.01 -5.68
N TYR A 413 18.91 -2.07 -5.49
CA TYR A 413 18.63 -0.74 -4.95
C TYR A 413 19.08 0.37 -5.90
N ILE A 414 18.39 1.50 -5.83
CA ILE A 414 18.66 2.71 -6.60
C ILE A 414 18.94 3.88 -5.65
N LYS A 415 19.76 4.84 -6.08
CA LYS A 415 20.13 5.99 -5.24
C LYS A 415 18.97 6.96 -5.17
N SER A 416 18.47 7.29 -3.98
CA SER A 416 17.41 8.29 -3.80
C SER A 416 17.99 9.68 -3.54
N THR A 417 18.85 9.80 -2.53
CA THR A 417 19.45 11.07 -2.10
C THR A 417 20.84 10.86 -1.51
N GLY A 418 21.57 11.94 -1.27
CA GLY A 418 22.82 11.93 -0.53
C GLY A 418 23.68 13.15 -0.80
N LEU A 419 24.92 13.06 -0.33
CA LEU A 419 25.93 14.11 -0.45
C LEU A 419 27.34 13.54 -0.46
N ILE A 420 28.25 14.26 -1.10
CA ILE A 420 29.69 14.11 -0.92
C ILE A 420 30.24 15.45 -0.43
N PHE A 421 30.76 15.47 0.79
CA PHE A 421 31.58 16.55 1.31
C PHE A 421 32.92 16.60 0.61
N VAL A 422 33.33 17.80 0.25
CA VAL A 422 34.61 18.10 -0.38
C VAL A 422 35.31 19.18 0.45
N TYR A 423 36.50 18.87 0.94
CA TYR A 423 37.35 19.77 1.70
C TYR A 423 38.71 19.92 1.03
N ASP A 424 39.14 21.15 0.76
CA ASP A 424 40.46 21.43 0.18
C ASP A 424 41.48 21.70 1.30
N SER A 425 42.40 20.76 1.53
CA SER A 425 43.43 20.88 2.57
C SER A 425 44.62 21.75 2.15
N SER A 426 44.68 22.18 0.88
CA SER A 426 45.80 22.97 0.34
C SER A 426 45.71 24.47 0.64
N GLU A 427 44.54 24.96 1.03
CA GLU A 427 44.39 26.34 1.47
C GLU A 427 45.03 26.53 2.85
N LYS A 428 46.35 26.77 2.89
CA LYS A 428 46.98 27.51 4.00
C LYS A 428 46.09 28.70 4.30
N LEU A 429 45.63 28.86 5.56
CA LEU A 429 44.78 29.95 6.06
C LEU A 429 44.95 31.24 5.24
N LYS A 430 44.22 31.36 4.13
CA LYS A 430 44.44 32.47 3.19
C LYS A 430 43.90 33.71 3.89
N THR A 431 44.62 34.81 3.71
CA THR A 431 44.10 36.15 4.00
C THR A 431 42.69 36.30 3.40
N ASN A 432 41.86 37.20 3.94
CA ASN A 432 40.43 37.41 3.62
C ASN A 432 40.05 37.54 2.11
N LYS A 433 41.01 37.46 1.19
CA LYS A 433 40.88 37.60 -0.27
C LYS A 433 40.54 36.31 -1.03
N SER A 434 40.56 35.11 -0.42
CA SER A 434 40.09 33.88 -1.11
C SER A 434 38.56 33.92 -1.26
N LYS A 435 38.09 33.89 -2.52
CA LYS A 435 36.66 33.84 -2.87
C LYS A 435 36.07 32.43 -2.77
N ASP A 436 36.87 31.39 -3.00
CA ASP A 436 36.41 30.00 -2.98
C ASP A 436 36.12 29.51 -1.54
N PRO A 437 34.97 28.86 -1.30
CA PRO A 437 34.66 28.29 0.01
C PRO A 437 35.50 27.04 0.27
N LYS A 438 35.97 26.88 1.52
CA LYS A 438 36.81 25.75 1.96
C LYS A 438 36.07 24.42 2.03
N ILE A 439 34.77 24.51 2.30
CA ILE A 439 33.85 23.39 2.40
C ILE A 439 32.86 23.48 1.24
N LYS A 440 32.70 22.39 0.50
CA LYS A 440 31.72 22.25 -0.58
C LYS A 440 30.96 20.95 -0.40
N ILE A 441 29.69 20.92 -0.80
CA ILE A 441 28.92 19.69 -0.93
C ILE A 441 28.65 19.47 -2.41
N TYR A 442 28.90 18.25 -2.87
CA TYR A 442 28.39 17.73 -4.13
C TYR A 442 27.09 16.97 -3.83
N PRO A 443 25.92 17.51 -4.21
CA PRO A 443 24.65 16.85 -3.92
C PRO A 443 24.46 15.62 -4.80
N CYS A 444 23.99 14.53 -4.20
CA CYS A 444 23.69 13.29 -4.91
C CYS A 444 22.18 13.20 -5.18
N THR A 445 21.73 13.77 -6.29
CA THR A 445 20.33 13.68 -6.74
C THR A 445 20.08 12.39 -7.52
N ASN A 446 18.86 11.84 -7.42
CA ASN A 446 18.40 10.78 -8.31
C ASN A 446 18.14 11.35 -9.72
N LYS A 447 18.70 10.71 -10.75
CA LYS A 447 18.51 11.07 -12.17
C LYS A 447 17.66 10.06 -12.96
N GLY A 448 17.13 9.03 -12.32
CA GLY A 448 16.31 8.01 -12.98
C GLY A 448 16.42 6.60 -12.39
N GLN A 449 15.82 5.64 -13.10
CA GLN A 449 15.66 4.24 -12.67
C GLN A 449 16.98 3.47 -12.57
N TYR A 450 18.01 3.88 -13.31
CA TYR A 450 19.33 3.20 -13.31
C TYR A 450 20.41 4.00 -12.59
N ASP A 451 20.03 5.07 -11.88
CA ASP A 451 20.98 5.88 -11.15
C ASP A 451 21.32 5.23 -9.80
N ILE A 452 22.39 4.43 -9.81
CA ILE A 452 22.83 3.64 -8.64
C ILE A 452 24.03 4.24 -7.92
N ALA A 453 24.66 5.30 -8.44
CA ALA A 453 25.93 5.78 -7.91
C ALA A 453 26.00 7.31 -7.83
N CYS A 454 26.80 7.80 -6.89
CA CYS A 454 27.20 9.20 -6.78
C CYS A 454 28.72 9.28 -6.83
N SER A 455 29.25 10.07 -7.77
CA SER A 455 30.68 10.20 -7.98
C SER A 455 31.11 11.66 -7.99
N TYR A 456 32.18 11.95 -7.23
CA TYR A 456 32.93 13.18 -7.33
C TYR A 456 34.35 12.85 -7.81
N ILE A 457 34.75 13.41 -8.94
CA ILE A 457 36.03 13.11 -9.58
C ILE A 457 36.90 14.37 -9.60
N THR A 458 38.13 14.25 -9.12
CA THR A 458 39.12 15.33 -9.13
C THR A 458 40.54 14.81 -9.32
N LYS A 459 41.37 15.61 -10.01
CA LYS A 459 42.81 15.35 -10.16
C LYS A 459 43.64 15.89 -8.99
N LYS A 460 43.04 16.71 -8.11
CA LYS A 460 43.73 17.35 -6.98
C LYS A 460 43.91 16.35 -5.82
N LYS A 461 45.17 16.07 -5.46
CA LYS A 461 45.51 15.15 -4.35
C LYS A 461 45.28 15.75 -2.95
N ASN A 462 45.18 17.08 -2.84
CA ASN A 462 44.97 17.78 -1.57
C ASN A 462 43.48 17.95 -1.23
N ILE A 463 42.59 17.32 -1.99
CA ILE A 463 41.17 17.30 -1.68
C ILE A 463 40.88 16.07 -0.83
N ILE A 464 40.04 16.23 0.18
CA ILE A 464 39.53 15.15 1.00
C ILE A 464 38.03 15.08 0.77
N THR A 465 37.54 13.87 0.50
CA THR A 465 36.14 13.62 0.25
C THR A 465 35.60 12.57 1.19
N PHE A 466 34.38 12.80 1.65
CA PHE A 466 33.60 11.80 2.36
C PHE A 466 32.14 12.03 2.09
N GLY A 467 31.33 10.99 2.13
CA GLY A 467 29.95 11.11 1.71
C GLY A 467 29.06 10.03 2.30
N TRP A 468 27.78 10.27 2.09
CA TRP A 468 26.69 9.40 2.50
C TRP A 468 25.64 9.45 1.40
N ILE A 469 25.14 8.30 0.99
CA ILE A 469 23.99 8.17 0.11
C ILE A 469 22.96 7.24 0.74
N TYR A 470 21.70 7.49 0.44
CA TYR A 470 20.58 6.64 0.79
C TYR A 470 20.00 6.00 -0.47
N CYS A 471 19.92 4.67 -0.43
CA CYS A 471 19.46 3.83 -1.51
C CYS A 471 18.11 3.22 -1.15
N VAL A 472 17.18 3.24 -2.09
CA VAL A 472 15.82 2.69 -1.94
C VAL A 472 15.66 1.48 -2.84
N LYS A 473 14.81 0.53 -2.43
CA LYS A 473 14.54 -0.68 -3.20
C LYS A 473 13.69 -0.42 -4.45
N HIS A 474 12.86 0.62 -4.42
CA HIS A 474 11.89 0.91 -5.46
C HIS A 474 12.13 2.28 -6.11
N ASN A 475 12.03 2.32 -7.44
CA ASN A 475 12.45 3.47 -8.26
C ASN A 475 11.55 4.71 -8.16
N PHE A 476 10.29 4.54 -7.75
CA PHE A 476 9.33 5.63 -7.59
C PHE A 476 9.49 6.35 -6.23
N ILE A 477 10.22 5.78 -5.27
CA ILE A 477 10.57 6.48 -4.02
C ILE A 477 11.71 7.44 -4.31
N LYS A 478 11.41 8.73 -4.49
CA LYS A 478 12.41 9.75 -4.77
C LYS A 478 12.31 10.89 -3.77
N PHE A 479 13.43 11.21 -3.14
CA PHE A 479 13.51 12.35 -2.24
C PHE A 479 14.07 13.56 -2.97
N GLU A 480 13.42 14.71 -2.78
CA GLU A 480 13.87 15.97 -3.36
C GLU A 480 15.14 16.41 -2.62
N THR A 481 16.31 16.36 -3.27
CA THR A 481 17.58 16.74 -2.64
C THR A 481 17.88 18.21 -2.91
N LEU A 482 18.09 18.99 -1.85
CA LEU A 482 18.32 20.43 -1.90
C LEU A 482 19.70 20.79 -1.35
N TYR A 483 20.34 21.79 -1.96
CA TYR A 483 21.65 22.29 -1.55
C TYR A 483 21.82 23.78 -1.86
N GLN A 484 22.41 24.52 -0.92
CA GLN A 484 22.82 25.91 -1.10
C GLN A 484 24.16 26.20 -0.41
N ASN A 485 24.88 27.17 -0.96
CA ASN A 485 26.17 27.65 -0.47
C ASN A 485 26.23 29.19 -0.52
N ASN A 486 27.38 29.75 -0.14
CA ASN A 486 27.63 31.20 -0.12
C ASN A 486 27.36 31.94 -1.45
N ASP A 487 27.24 31.25 -2.59
CA ASP A 487 26.96 31.90 -3.87
C ASP A 487 25.48 32.31 -3.99
N ASN A 488 24.59 31.73 -3.16
CA ASN A 488 23.14 31.91 -3.22
C ASN A 488 22.60 32.79 -2.07
N ILE A 489 23.36 33.81 -1.63
CA ILE A 489 22.93 34.70 -0.54
C ILE A 489 21.90 35.72 -1.06
N ILE A 490 20.72 35.72 -0.44
CA ILE A 490 19.66 36.70 -0.70
C ILE A 490 19.81 37.86 0.30
N SER A 491 19.69 39.09 -0.19
CA SER A 491 19.70 40.31 0.64
C SER A 491 18.33 40.96 0.60
N LYS A 492 17.64 41.03 1.75
CA LYS A 492 16.34 41.71 1.90
C LYS A 492 16.36 42.53 3.18
N ASP A 493 15.93 43.79 3.11
CA ASP A 493 15.86 44.72 4.26
C ASP A 493 17.16 44.84 5.07
N GLY A 494 18.30 44.88 4.39
CA GLY A 494 19.63 44.97 5.01
C GLY A 494 20.11 43.70 5.73
N LYS A 495 19.33 42.61 5.72
CA LYS A 495 19.68 41.31 6.28
C LYS A 495 20.02 40.31 5.16
N THR A 496 21.14 39.61 5.33
CA THR A 496 21.57 38.52 4.44
C THR A 496 21.07 37.19 4.98
N PHE A 497 20.38 36.43 4.13
CA PHE A 497 19.89 35.09 4.46
C PHE A 497 20.08 34.10 3.31
N MET A 498 19.98 32.82 3.64
CA MET A 498 20.05 31.68 2.73
C MET A 498 18.98 30.68 3.20
N SER A 499 18.24 30.07 2.28
CA SER A 499 17.08 29.24 2.61
C SER A 499 16.94 28.06 1.65
N LEU A 500 16.94 26.84 2.17
CA LEU A 500 16.39 25.69 1.45
C LEU A 500 14.87 25.74 1.58
N THR A 501 14.15 25.65 0.47
CA THR A 501 12.69 25.60 0.43
C THR A 501 12.29 24.37 -0.36
N CYS A 502 11.46 23.52 0.22
CA CYS A 502 10.91 22.35 -0.46
C CYS A 502 9.92 22.77 -1.54
N THR A 503 9.78 21.95 -2.58
CA THR A 503 8.68 22.12 -3.54
C THR A 503 7.32 22.00 -2.86
N GLU A 504 6.31 22.65 -3.45
CA GLU A 504 4.98 22.71 -2.85
C GLU A 504 4.41 21.30 -2.59
N GLY A 505 3.94 21.06 -1.37
CA GLY A 505 3.46 19.75 -0.92
C GLY A 505 4.52 18.81 -0.33
N ASN A 506 5.78 19.25 -0.28
CA ASN A 506 6.88 18.54 0.39
C ASN A 506 7.37 19.32 1.62
N THR A 507 7.89 18.58 2.60
CA THR A 507 8.49 19.12 3.83
C THR A 507 9.85 18.51 4.08
N ILE A 508 10.68 19.16 4.90
CA ILE A 508 12.03 18.69 5.22
C ILE A 508 11.95 17.40 6.04
N ALA A 509 12.55 16.32 5.55
CA ALA A 509 12.70 15.06 6.30
C ALA A 509 14.05 14.95 6.99
N PHE A 510 15.10 15.50 6.38
CA PHE A 510 16.44 15.48 6.91
C PHE A 510 17.22 16.65 6.33
N GLY A 511 17.91 17.42 7.16
CA GLY A 511 18.74 18.50 6.67
C GLY A 511 19.56 19.16 7.76
N PHE A 512 20.61 19.85 7.37
CA PHE A 512 21.46 20.56 8.32
C PHE A 512 22.05 21.83 7.69
N LYS A 513 22.42 22.74 8.58
CA LYS A 513 23.16 23.96 8.29
C LYS A 513 24.54 23.91 8.89
N MET A 514 25.54 24.24 8.07
CA MET A 514 26.94 24.28 8.46
C MET A 514 27.48 25.70 8.41
N LYS A 515 28.42 25.99 9.31
CA LYS A 515 29.18 27.23 9.35
C LYS A 515 30.63 26.94 9.71
N LEU A 516 31.56 27.45 8.90
CA LEU A 516 32.99 27.44 9.17
C LEU A 516 33.56 28.84 8.98
N LYS A 517 34.25 29.41 9.96
CA LYS A 517 34.94 30.69 9.73
C LYS A 517 36.14 30.46 8.80
N LYS A 518 36.39 31.39 7.88
CA LYS A 518 37.49 31.26 6.88
C LYS A 518 38.88 31.09 7.52
N LEU A 519 39.10 31.65 8.70
CA LEU A 519 40.35 31.56 9.46
C LEU A 519 40.41 30.39 10.44
N GLU A 520 39.34 29.60 10.57
CA GLU A 520 39.30 28.45 11.46
C GLU A 520 39.55 27.15 10.69
N LYS A 521 40.03 26.13 11.41
CA LYS A 521 40.13 24.75 10.90
C LYS A 521 38.76 24.07 11.01
N LEU A 522 38.58 22.97 10.26
CA LEU A 522 37.32 22.23 10.22
C LEU A 522 36.91 21.60 11.57
N GLU A 523 37.83 21.43 12.54
CA GLU A 523 37.48 21.08 13.94
C GLU A 523 36.53 22.09 14.60
N LYS A 524 36.49 23.34 14.13
CA LYS A 524 35.57 24.39 14.60
C LYS A 524 34.31 24.53 13.74
N LEU A 525 34.05 23.54 12.88
CA LEU A 525 32.83 23.45 12.10
C LEU A 525 31.62 23.42 13.05
N LYS A 526 30.68 24.34 12.83
CA LYS A 526 29.41 24.38 13.55
C LYS A 526 28.34 23.81 12.67
N ILE A 527 27.64 22.81 13.18
CA ILE A 527 26.56 22.11 12.49
C ILE A 527 25.31 22.24 13.35
N LYS A 528 24.18 22.54 12.72
CA LYS A 528 22.86 22.46 13.36
C LYS A 528 21.90 21.72 12.43
N PRO A 529 21.06 20.82 12.96
CA PRO A 529 20.00 20.21 12.17
C PRO A 529 18.96 21.26 11.77
N CYS A 530 18.26 21.01 10.67
CA CYS A 530 17.01 21.65 10.31
C CYS A 530 15.86 20.97 11.08
N THR A 531 14.77 21.70 11.31
CA THR A 531 13.54 21.11 11.87
C THR A 531 12.91 20.20 10.82
N ILE A 532 12.42 19.04 11.25
CA ILE A 532 11.68 18.12 10.39
C ILE A 532 10.23 18.58 10.31
N GLY A 533 9.63 18.48 9.13
CA GLY A 533 8.26 18.92 8.87
C GLY A 533 8.13 20.39 8.48
N ASP A 534 9.19 21.20 8.61
CA ASP A 534 9.21 22.58 8.10
C ASP A 534 9.30 22.58 6.57
N ASP A 535 8.66 23.55 5.91
CA ASP A 535 8.76 23.76 4.45
C ASP A 535 10.11 24.36 4.04
N GLN A 536 10.81 25.01 4.98
CA GLN A 536 12.07 25.69 4.71
C GLN A 536 13.06 25.65 5.87
N CYS A 537 14.36 25.66 5.55
CA CYS A 537 15.44 25.77 6.52
C CYS A 537 16.35 26.95 6.19
N THR A 538 16.46 27.90 7.13
CA THR A 538 17.12 29.19 6.89
C THR A 538 18.35 29.41 7.77
N ILE A 539 19.28 30.20 7.22
CA ILE A 539 20.41 30.82 7.93
C ILE A 539 20.25 32.33 7.82
N ASN A 540 20.12 33.00 8.96
CA ASN A 540 20.04 34.46 9.04
C ASN A 540 21.39 35.07 9.44
N ASN A 541 21.59 36.35 9.09
CA ASN A 541 22.75 37.16 9.49
C ASN A 541 24.09 36.58 9.01
N ILE A 542 24.18 36.31 7.70
CA ILE A 542 25.35 35.71 7.06
C ILE A 542 26.53 36.68 7.10
N LYS A 543 27.62 36.24 7.75
CA LYS A 543 28.87 37.01 7.87
C LYS A 543 29.84 36.68 6.73
N ARG A 544 30.41 37.71 6.08
CA ARG A 544 31.37 37.56 4.95
C ARG A 544 32.65 36.77 5.28
N ASN A 545 33.01 36.66 6.56
CA ASN A 545 34.20 35.94 7.03
C ASN A 545 33.96 34.46 7.33
N SER A 546 32.81 33.90 6.95
CA SER A 546 32.46 32.50 7.17
C SER A 546 31.87 31.87 5.92
N ASP A 547 32.15 30.59 5.74
CA ASP A 547 31.54 29.73 4.75
C ASP A 547 30.31 29.08 5.38
N TYR A 548 29.17 29.16 4.70
CA TYR A 548 27.89 28.58 5.09
C TYR A 548 27.45 27.58 4.03
N LEU A 549 26.88 26.47 4.48
CA LEU A 549 26.30 25.45 3.63
C LEU A 549 24.97 25.02 4.21
N LEU A 550 24.02 24.75 3.31
CA LEU A 550 22.76 24.10 3.63
C LEU A 550 22.62 22.88 2.73
N TRP A 551 22.27 21.75 3.33
CA TRP A 551 21.90 20.56 2.59
C TRP A 551 20.76 19.83 3.30
N GLY A 552 19.86 19.25 2.52
CA GLY A 552 18.82 18.38 3.05
C GLY A 552 18.03 17.71 1.94
N PHE A 553 17.07 16.89 2.32
CA PHE A 553 16.07 16.36 1.40
C PHE A 553 14.66 16.50 1.96
N CYS A 554 13.72 16.68 1.03
CA CYS A 554 12.30 16.80 1.30
C CYS A 554 11.55 15.53 0.89
N VAL A 555 10.43 15.31 1.55
CA VAL A 555 9.49 14.23 1.26
C VAL A 555 8.06 14.78 1.26
N PRO A 556 7.09 14.08 0.64
CA PRO A 556 5.68 14.44 0.70
C PRO A 556 5.18 14.67 2.12
N SER A 557 4.53 15.79 2.38
CA SER A 557 3.98 16.10 3.71
C SER A 557 2.76 15.23 4.08
N SER A 558 2.25 14.43 3.15
CA SER A 558 1.19 13.45 3.40
C SER A 558 1.62 12.33 4.36
N PHE A 559 2.92 12.14 4.58
CA PHE A 559 3.44 11.19 5.58
C PHE A 559 3.14 11.67 7.01
N ARG A 560 2.08 11.13 7.62
CA ARG A 560 1.55 11.56 8.94
C ARG A 560 2.59 11.53 10.07
N SER A 561 3.50 10.57 10.04
CA SER A 561 4.49 10.32 11.09
C SER A 561 5.70 11.27 11.06
N LEU A 562 5.87 12.12 10.03
CA LEU A 562 6.97 13.09 9.96
C LEU A 562 7.00 14.02 11.17
N SER A 563 5.83 14.45 11.65
CA SER A 563 5.68 15.31 12.82
C SER A 563 6.23 14.69 14.11
N SER A 564 6.33 13.36 14.15
CA SER A 564 6.88 12.61 15.28
C SER A 564 8.39 12.42 15.21
N LEU A 565 9.06 12.91 14.17
CA LEU A 565 10.49 12.70 13.95
C LEU A 565 11.33 13.94 14.29
N GLN A 566 12.57 13.68 14.68
CA GLN A 566 13.58 14.69 14.96
C GLN A 566 14.93 14.27 14.38
N LEU A 567 15.65 15.24 13.80
CA LEU A 567 17.04 15.08 13.45
C LEU A 567 17.94 15.61 14.56
N THR A 568 18.72 14.72 15.15
CA THR A 568 19.67 15.02 16.22
C THR A 568 21.09 15.00 15.67
N TYR A 569 21.90 15.97 16.08
CA TYR A 569 23.33 16.02 15.78
C TYR A 569 24.15 15.97 17.07
N ILE A 570 25.01 14.96 17.19
CA ILE A 570 25.90 14.75 18.34
C ILE A 570 27.34 14.95 17.87
N HIS A 571 28.15 15.71 18.60
CA HIS A 571 29.55 15.92 18.25
C HIS A 571 30.47 16.10 19.47
N ASP A 572 31.75 15.79 19.29
CA ASP A 572 32.82 15.98 20.28
C ASP A 572 34.18 16.05 19.55
N ASP A 573 35.07 16.96 19.96
CA ASP A 573 36.41 17.18 19.38
C ASP A 573 37.56 16.54 20.18
N THR A 574 37.24 15.77 21.23
CA THR A 574 38.19 15.20 22.19
C THR A 574 38.20 13.66 22.24
N ILE A 575 37.58 13.00 21.26
CA ILE A 575 37.39 11.54 21.27
C ILE A 575 38.70 10.78 20.94
N GLN A 576 38.97 9.74 21.73
CA GLN A 576 40.12 8.83 21.54
C GLN A 576 39.71 7.34 21.47
N ASN A 577 38.52 6.99 21.96
CA ASN A 577 38.02 5.63 22.06
C ASN A 577 36.76 5.45 21.21
N ASP A 578 36.36 4.21 20.99
CA ASP A 578 35.09 3.89 20.34
C ASP A 578 33.92 4.49 21.12
N ILE A 579 32.96 5.05 20.39
CA ILE A 579 31.80 5.74 20.96
C ILE A 579 30.51 5.17 20.40
N ARG A 580 29.42 5.42 21.12
CA ARG A 580 28.06 5.22 20.63
C ARG A 580 27.20 6.46 20.88
N GLY A 581 26.31 6.74 19.94
CA GLY A 581 25.22 7.69 20.09
C GLY A 581 23.88 6.96 20.14
N ALA A 582 22.90 7.56 20.81
CA ALA A 582 21.54 7.04 20.92
C ALA A 582 20.54 8.19 20.73
N CYS A 583 19.31 7.84 20.33
CA CYS A 583 18.22 8.79 20.21
C CYS A 583 17.82 9.36 21.57
N SER A 584 17.66 8.49 22.58
CA SER A 584 17.25 8.87 23.94
C SER A 584 18.00 8.12 25.02
N ASP A 585 17.83 8.58 26.27
CA ASP A 585 18.25 7.81 27.44
C ASP A 585 17.41 6.53 27.53
N ILE A 586 18.09 5.39 27.56
CA ILE A 586 17.52 4.04 27.43
C ILE A 586 16.43 3.75 28.46
N TYR A 587 16.47 4.44 29.60
CA TYR A 587 15.52 4.28 30.70
C TYR A 587 14.20 5.06 30.52
N ILE A 588 14.12 5.95 29.52
CA ILE A 588 12.97 6.85 29.34
C ILE A 588 12.00 6.30 28.28
N ASN A 589 12.48 5.66 27.20
CA ASN A 589 11.58 5.23 26.13
C ASN A 589 12.04 3.99 25.35
N LYS A 590 11.27 2.90 25.47
CA LYS A 590 11.51 1.62 24.78
C LYS A 590 11.37 1.73 23.26
N TYR A 591 10.75 2.78 22.72
CA TYR A 591 10.38 2.88 21.31
C TYR A 591 11.26 3.81 20.46
N ASP A 592 12.31 4.41 21.04
CA ASP A 592 13.19 5.32 20.29
C ASP A 592 14.25 4.53 19.51
N ASN A 593 13.91 4.17 18.29
CA ASN A 593 14.84 3.57 17.34
C ASN A 593 15.42 4.64 16.41
N ILE A 594 16.63 4.39 15.92
CA ILE A 594 17.27 5.16 14.86
C ILE A 594 16.66 4.71 13.52
N PHE A 595 16.05 5.62 12.77
CA PHE A 595 15.49 5.29 11.45
C PHE A 595 16.51 5.48 10.34
N LEU A 596 17.31 6.54 10.45
CA LEU A 596 18.33 6.95 9.47
C LEU A 596 19.48 7.64 10.21
N GLY A 597 20.71 7.53 9.73
CA GLY A 597 21.82 8.22 10.36
C GLY A 597 23.18 7.77 9.87
N PHE A 598 24.17 8.63 10.06
CA PHE A 598 25.56 8.31 9.76
C PHE A 598 26.49 9.08 10.68
N THR A 599 27.68 8.53 10.85
CA THR A 599 28.76 9.12 11.63
C THR A 599 29.96 9.38 10.74
N PHE A 600 30.72 10.42 11.08
CA PHE A 600 31.98 10.74 10.45
C PHE A 600 33.00 11.22 11.48
N SER A 601 34.27 10.94 11.22
CA SER A 601 35.36 11.42 12.07
C SER A 601 36.58 11.77 11.26
N PHE A 602 37.39 12.68 11.81
CA PHE A 602 38.67 13.06 11.25
C PHE A 602 39.67 13.44 12.35
N ASP A 603 40.95 13.21 12.10
CA ASP A 603 42.03 13.66 12.97
C ASP A 603 42.42 15.12 12.69
N ASN A 604 43.10 15.77 13.63
CA ASN A 604 43.50 17.19 13.52
C ASN A 604 44.39 17.51 12.31
N LYS A 605 44.95 16.49 11.66
CA LYS A 605 45.78 16.60 10.45
C LYS A 605 45.04 16.23 9.17
N PHE A 606 43.78 15.78 9.26
CA PHE A 606 42.99 15.32 8.13
C PHE A 606 43.70 14.24 7.30
N GLU A 607 44.53 13.43 7.95
CA GLU A 607 45.20 12.31 7.30
C GLU A 607 44.23 11.15 7.09
N GLN A 608 43.28 11.00 8.01
CA GLN A 608 42.27 9.94 8.02
C GLN A 608 40.90 10.55 8.24
N VAL A 609 39.98 10.26 7.31
CA VAL A 609 38.55 10.44 7.50
C VAL A 609 37.93 9.05 7.54
N LYS A 610 36.98 8.84 8.44
CA LYS A 610 36.20 7.61 8.52
C LYS A 610 34.73 7.95 8.63
N THR A 611 33.91 7.21 7.90
CA THR A 611 32.46 7.33 7.92
C THR A 611 31.83 5.97 8.09
N GLU A 612 30.75 5.87 8.87
CA GLU A 612 29.99 4.64 9.06
C GLU A 612 28.48 4.96 9.02
N PRO A 613 27.65 4.11 8.38
CA PRO A 613 26.21 4.25 8.46
C PRO A 613 25.70 3.75 9.82
N CYS A 614 24.64 4.35 10.33
CA CYS A 614 23.92 3.83 11.48
C CYS A 614 22.90 2.79 11.01
N GLU A 615 22.80 1.66 11.72
CA GLU A 615 21.84 0.61 11.39
C GLU A 615 20.40 1.10 11.68
N SER A 616 19.49 0.87 10.73
CA SER A 616 18.08 1.24 10.92
C SER A 616 17.42 0.33 11.95
N GLN A 617 16.41 0.85 12.65
CA GLN A 617 15.70 0.19 13.75
C GLN A 617 16.58 -0.19 14.95
N SER A 618 17.83 0.31 15.01
CA SER A 618 18.75 0.09 16.12
C SER A 618 18.58 1.13 17.22
N LYS A 619 19.02 0.79 18.45
CA LYS A 619 19.05 1.74 19.59
C LYS A 619 20.29 2.62 19.60
N TYR A 620 21.38 2.13 19.02
CA TYR A 620 22.69 2.77 19.08
C TYR A 620 23.31 2.84 17.70
N CYS A 621 23.89 3.99 17.40
CA CYS A 621 24.84 4.10 16.31
C CYS A 621 26.25 4.06 16.90
N PHE A 622 27.06 3.13 16.40
CA PHE A 622 28.44 2.96 16.84
C PHE A 622 29.39 3.69 15.89
N HIS A 623 30.47 4.23 16.44
CA HIS A 623 31.57 4.77 15.66
C HIS A 623 32.89 4.21 16.19
N ILE A 624 33.62 3.49 15.34
CA ILE A 624 34.88 2.84 15.72
C ILE A 624 36.06 3.76 15.35
N ILE A 625 36.88 4.13 16.31
CA ILE A 625 38.05 5.00 16.12
C ILE A 625 39.26 4.19 15.63
N PRO A 626 40.02 4.68 14.63
CA PRO A 626 41.25 4.02 14.20
C PRO A 626 42.27 3.93 15.35
N LYS A 627 42.66 2.71 15.74
CA LYS A 627 43.67 2.45 16.80
C LYS A 627 45.07 2.87 16.36
N LYS A 628 45.38 4.17 16.40
CA LYS A 628 46.74 4.72 16.24
C LYS A 628 47.06 5.73 17.35
N LYS A 629 48.32 5.71 17.82
CA LYS A 629 48.81 6.42 19.02
C LYS A 629 48.33 7.88 19.14
N LYS A 630 47.68 8.20 20.28
CA LYS A 630 47.44 9.54 20.87
C LYS A 630 47.00 10.65 19.90
N LYS A 631 46.07 10.38 18.98
CA LYS A 631 45.39 11.43 18.19
C LYS A 631 43.99 11.66 18.75
N MET A 632 43.63 12.92 18.97
CA MET A 632 42.25 13.33 19.20
C MET A 632 41.52 13.40 17.87
N TYR A 633 40.28 12.94 17.85
CA TYR A 633 39.41 12.95 16.69
C TYR A 633 38.21 13.84 16.96
N TYR A 634 37.85 14.65 15.97
CA TYR A 634 36.51 15.17 15.87
C TYR A 634 35.59 14.06 15.38
N VAL A 635 34.48 13.85 16.08
CA VAL A 635 33.43 12.92 15.66
C VAL A 635 32.10 13.67 15.60
N GLY A 636 31.39 13.49 14.49
CA GLY A 636 30.05 14.01 14.29
C GLY A 636 29.11 12.89 13.88
N MET A 637 27.90 12.88 14.46
CA MET A 637 26.90 11.84 14.22
C MET A 637 25.53 12.48 14.02
N PHE A 638 24.88 12.14 12.91
CA PHE A 638 23.49 12.50 12.63
C PHE A 638 22.58 11.30 12.88
N LEU A 639 21.51 11.51 13.64
CA LEU A 639 20.52 10.49 13.97
C LEU A 639 19.11 11.04 13.72
N LEU A 640 18.36 10.39 12.84
CA LEU A 640 16.93 10.61 12.65
C LEU A 640 16.17 9.66 13.56
N CYS A 641 15.42 10.23 14.49
CA CYS A 641 14.81 9.55 15.63
C CYS A 641 13.35 10.00 15.81
N ARG A 642 12.60 9.35 16.71
CA ARG A 642 11.36 9.95 17.22
C ARG A 642 11.68 11.16 18.11
N PHE A 643 10.79 12.14 18.11
CA PHE A 643 10.89 13.35 18.91
C PHE A 643 10.76 13.01 20.40
N ASP A 644 11.68 13.51 21.21
CA ASP A 644 11.78 13.20 22.65
C ASP A 644 11.93 14.44 23.55
N GLY A 645 11.61 15.63 23.03
CA GLY A 645 11.59 16.86 23.81
C GLY A 645 12.90 17.67 23.84
N ASN A 646 13.74 17.58 22.80
CA ASN A 646 14.88 18.48 22.57
C ASN A 646 15.96 18.49 23.68
N THR A 647 16.33 17.33 24.21
CA THR A 647 17.44 17.26 25.17
C THR A 647 18.80 17.19 24.45
N ASN A 648 19.79 17.94 24.95
CA ASN A 648 21.15 17.92 24.39
C ASN A 648 21.79 16.55 24.60
N ARG A 649 22.05 15.83 23.51
CA ARG A 649 22.63 14.48 23.54
C ARG A 649 24.16 14.50 23.56
N LYS A 650 24.77 13.55 24.26
CA LYS A 650 26.22 13.36 24.36
C LYS A 650 26.59 11.92 24.00
N PHE A 651 27.82 11.73 23.53
CA PHE A 651 28.33 10.39 23.31
C PHE A 651 28.49 9.61 24.62
N THR A 652 28.33 8.29 24.53
CA THR A 652 28.76 7.37 25.60
C THR A 652 29.89 6.49 25.05
N TYR A 653 30.88 6.20 25.90
CA TYR A 653 31.97 5.31 25.53
C TYR A 653 31.46 3.87 25.48
N LYS A 654 32.02 3.09 24.54
CA LYS A 654 31.72 1.67 24.40
C LYS A 654 32.41 0.84 25.49
#